data_AF-L7UKS2-F1
#
_entry.id   AF-L7UKS2-F1
#
_cell.length_a   1.000
_cell.length_b   1.000
_cell.length_c   1.000
_cell.angle_alpha   90.00
_cell.angle_beta   90.00
_cell.angle_gamma   90.00
#
_symmetry.space_group_name_H-M   'P 1'
#
loop_
_entity.id
_entity.type
_entity.pdbx_description
1 polymer ?
#
loop_
_entity_poly.entity_id
_entity_poly.type
_entity_poly.pdbx_seq_one_letter_code
_entity_poly.pdbx_strand_id
1 'polypeptide(L)'
;MKTRYPRVFDHVLVIMLENQYRSYVLRNPYFKKLAQQGVCLSNAFGVMHPSQTNYIASIAGELCNVTFDVAPPPLPQRTIVDLIEESPQGLTWKAYMQGYDPRDTPWSPTLKPQDAFPYVIKHNPFSSFANIQGSSARWARIQGEDAFWEDIKQGTLPNYAWFTPNMWNDGHYLEGTQKEPEERAPALVDQAARWLESFLGALRFPGPNSLLPPRTLVVITFDEADFKKSYEHKAHDQGDVNLLVYDGPNQIYTVLLGDRVPPGEQAEAYNHYSLLRTIEENFQLGTLEKNDASSNWFQFLWGRHFWWEDAAPTPVSEAAQFALAEFAGALHLVYATRQGELRARMSEGSGWSAERTLGVSAGGALALAATAERLVLAYETRDGTLNSLAYRVGTGWSSNPTQVATGVRGALALAAFSDGKRLMLAYRTETGAIQSRIHQRGEWDAEVQVPGASTDGPLTLGILGPSLYLLYKPTDANTLSVVSYNTAPFNAVRTPPVEQYPGVDENTTLDTWSPSRFPVAAFSHHPSASGDDEPEPWNRPYKASGPLAIGELAGVLHLVHPVSAQFALMTETFSLSGIMTPAKPVEYNTKDYASFNDGFGTLAQAGWSPQTPIPGTHCAPGGGLAMTRLGDELILAFQPEAGAGIHLRKGRYHLLPV
;
A
#
# COMPACT_ATOMS: atom_id res chain seq x y z
N MET A 1 6.02 17.28 -15.73
CA MET A 1 6.71 18.01 -14.65
C MET A 1 6.11 17.56 -13.33
N LYS A 2 6.87 16.94 -12.42
CA LYS A 2 6.36 16.66 -11.06
C LYS A 2 6.16 17.99 -10.35
N THR A 3 4.94 18.29 -9.91
CA THR A 3 4.61 19.45 -9.09
C THR A 3 5.45 19.37 -7.82
N ARG A 4 6.41 20.28 -7.64
CA ARG A 4 7.26 20.31 -6.44
C ARG A 4 6.53 21.09 -5.36
N TYR A 5 6.07 20.37 -4.33
CA TYR A 5 5.46 21.01 -3.16
C TYR A 5 6.55 21.66 -2.29
N PRO A 6 6.26 22.80 -1.63
CA PRO A 6 7.18 23.38 -0.66
C PRO A 6 7.39 22.41 0.52
N ARG A 7 8.54 22.50 1.19
CA ARG A 7 8.81 21.68 2.38
C ARG A 7 7.84 22.03 3.51
N VAL A 8 7.35 21.01 4.20
CA VAL A 8 6.48 21.14 5.38
C VAL A 8 7.26 20.94 6.68
N PHE A 9 8.42 20.28 6.63
CA PHE A 9 9.42 20.20 7.71
C PHE A 9 10.86 20.40 7.18
N ASP A 10 11.75 20.89 8.04
CA ASP A 10 13.17 21.10 7.71
C ASP A 10 14.07 20.00 8.31
N HIS A 11 13.59 19.34 9.35
CA HIS A 11 14.20 18.19 10.00
C HIS A 11 13.14 17.10 10.23
N VAL A 12 13.55 15.84 10.18
CA VAL A 12 12.75 14.70 10.62
C VAL A 12 13.53 13.89 11.64
N LEU A 13 12.90 13.57 12.77
CA LEU A 13 13.40 12.65 13.78
C LEU A 13 12.49 11.42 13.80
N VAL A 14 13.00 10.29 13.31
CA VAL A 14 12.31 9.00 13.37
C VAL A 14 12.76 8.27 14.62
N ILE A 15 11.82 7.90 15.48
CA ILE A 15 12.03 7.07 16.67
C ILE A 15 11.31 5.74 16.42
N MET A 16 12.08 4.67 16.23
CA MET A 16 11.56 3.32 15.99
C MET A 16 11.63 2.52 17.30
N LEU A 17 10.47 2.07 17.78
CA LEU A 17 10.30 1.17 18.93
C LEU A 17 10.09 -0.26 18.46
N GLU A 18 10.06 -1.18 19.41
CA GLU A 18 9.98 -2.62 19.17
C GLU A 18 8.77 -3.25 19.86
N ASN A 19 8.45 -4.43 19.34
CA ASN A 19 7.18 -4.63 18.68
C ASN A 19 6.00 -4.73 19.64
N GLN A 20 4.86 -4.19 19.22
CA GLN A 20 3.65 -4.25 20.02
C GLN A 20 2.39 -4.01 19.19
N TYR A 21 1.29 -4.69 19.54
CA TYR A 21 -0.03 -4.37 19.00
C TYR A 21 -0.42 -2.91 19.33
N ARG A 22 -0.88 -2.18 18.32
CA ARG A 22 -1.29 -0.79 18.43
C ARG A 22 -2.28 -0.53 19.59
N SER A 23 -3.24 -1.44 19.83
CA SER A 23 -4.28 -1.31 20.85
C SER A 23 -3.71 -1.38 22.26
N TYR A 24 -2.72 -2.23 22.49
CA TYR A 24 -2.02 -2.27 23.77
C TYR A 24 -1.20 -1.01 24.00
N VAL A 25 -0.53 -0.50 22.97
CA VAL A 25 0.18 0.79 23.06
C VAL A 25 -0.78 1.93 23.41
N LEU A 26 -1.96 1.97 22.78
CA LEU A 26 -2.98 3.00 23.04
C LEU A 26 -3.69 2.92 24.40
N ARG A 27 -3.58 1.79 25.12
CA ARG A 27 -4.06 1.69 26.52
C ARG A 27 -3.17 2.45 27.48
N ASN A 28 -1.87 2.59 27.16
CA ASN A 28 -0.96 3.34 28.00
C ASN A 28 -1.31 4.85 27.94
N PRO A 29 -1.47 5.52 29.09
CA PRO A 29 -1.89 6.93 29.13
C PRO A 29 -0.97 7.90 28.39
N TYR A 30 0.34 7.64 28.36
CA TYR A 30 1.30 8.53 27.73
C TYR A 30 1.25 8.43 26.20
N PHE A 31 1.25 7.21 25.64
CA PHE A 31 1.08 7.02 24.20
C PHE A 31 -0.27 7.54 23.71
N LYS A 32 -1.35 7.36 24.50
CA LYS A 32 -2.66 7.96 24.20
C LYS A 32 -2.60 9.48 24.18
N LYS A 33 -1.89 10.09 25.14
CA LYS A 33 -1.68 11.55 25.19
C LYS A 33 -0.92 12.03 23.96
N LEU A 34 0.13 11.34 23.52
CA LEU A 34 0.86 11.70 22.30
C LEU A 34 -0.05 11.63 21.06
N ALA A 35 -0.86 10.58 20.93
CA ALA A 35 -1.82 10.44 19.84
C ALA A 35 -2.85 11.60 19.81
N GLN A 36 -3.21 12.15 20.97
CA GLN A 36 -4.10 13.32 21.08
C GLN A 36 -3.39 14.65 20.82
N GLN A 37 -2.07 14.72 20.95
CA GLN A 37 -1.27 15.93 20.75
C GLN A 37 -0.73 16.08 19.33
N GLY A 38 -0.73 15.00 18.54
CA GLY A 38 -0.25 14.97 17.16
C GLY A 38 -1.27 14.37 16.20
N VAL A 39 -0.78 13.92 15.04
CA VAL A 39 -1.58 13.13 14.11
C VAL A 39 -1.34 11.65 14.39
N CYS A 40 -2.38 10.93 14.80
CA CYS A 40 -2.35 9.47 14.91
C CYS A 40 -2.68 8.84 13.55
N LEU A 41 -1.85 7.92 13.07
CA LEU A 41 -2.18 7.09 11.91
C LEU A 41 -2.95 5.87 12.43
N SER A 42 -4.25 5.80 12.16
CA SER A 42 -5.10 4.72 12.68
C SER A 42 -5.02 3.42 11.88
N ASN A 43 -4.40 3.47 10.70
CA ASN A 43 -4.27 2.36 9.77
C ASN A 43 -2.81 2.22 9.28
N ALA A 44 -1.88 2.09 10.22
CA ALA A 44 -0.44 1.95 9.94
C ALA A 44 0.03 0.50 10.18
N PHE A 45 0.91 -0.01 9.32
CA PHE A 45 1.36 -1.39 9.33
C PHE A 45 2.89 -1.53 9.25
N GLY A 46 3.43 -2.56 9.89
CA GLY A 46 4.74 -3.11 9.54
C GLY A 46 4.71 -3.70 8.11
N VAL A 47 5.87 -3.93 7.51
CA VAL A 47 5.97 -4.47 6.14
C VAL A 47 6.15 -5.97 6.09
N MET A 48 6.77 -6.55 7.12
CA MET A 48 7.07 -7.98 7.23
C MET A 48 7.28 -8.34 8.72
N HIS A 49 7.50 -9.61 9.06
CA HIS A 49 8.27 -9.98 10.23
C HIS A 49 9.48 -10.80 9.78
N PRO A 50 10.63 -10.71 10.47
CA PRO A 50 10.81 -10.07 11.78
C PRO A 50 11.32 -8.62 11.69
N SER A 51 11.57 -8.05 12.87
CA SER A 51 12.04 -6.70 13.15
C SER A 51 13.10 -6.20 12.18
N GLN A 52 14.20 -6.96 12.00
CA GLN A 52 15.32 -6.54 11.15
C GLN A 52 14.88 -6.17 9.74
N THR A 53 13.89 -6.87 9.20
CA THR A 53 13.33 -6.60 7.88
C THR A 53 12.64 -5.24 7.83
N ASN A 54 11.87 -4.86 8.86
CA ASN A 54 11.19 -3.56 8.94
C ASN A 54 12.19 -2.40 9.05
N TYR A 55 13.23 -2.54 9.88
CA TYR A 55 14.29 -1.55 9.97
C TYR A 55 14.97 -1.32 8.61
N ILE A 56 15.32 -2.40 7.90
CA ILE A 56 15.95 -2.34 6.56
C ILE A 56 15.01 -1.71 5.54
N ALA A 57 13.76 -2.17 5.48
CA ALA A 57 12.76 -1.69 4.54
C ALA A 57 12.46 -0.19 4.70
N SER A 58 12.49 0.31 5.93
CA SER A 58 12.28 1.72 6.28
C SER A 58 13.30 2.68 5.63
N ILE A 59 14.49 2.19 5.27
CA ILE A 59 15.53 3.02 4.62
C ILE A 59 15.87 2.59 3.20
N ALA A 60 15.43 1.41 2.75
CA ALA A 60 15.76 0.85 1.44
C ALA A 60 14.57 0.77 0.45
N GLY A 61 13.33 0.92 0.93
CA GLY A 61 12.15 0.83 0.05
C GLY A 61 11.82 -0.60 -0.42
N GLU A 62 12.56 -1.60 0.03
CA GLU A 62 12.37 -3.03 -0.23
C GLU A 62 12.87 -3.89 0.94
N LEU A 63 12.50 -5.16 0.97
CA LEU A 63 12.89 -6.10 2.03
C LEU A 63 14.36 -6.55 1.93
N CYS A 64 15.02 -6.28 0.80
CA CYS A 64 16.37 -6.74 0.49
C CYS A 64 16.57 -8.27 0.61
N ASN A 65 15.48 -9.05 0.51
CA ASN A 65 15.45 -10.50 0.78
C ASN A 65 16.02 -10.87 2.18
N VAL A 66 15.84 -9.97 3.16
CA VAL A 66 16.08 -10.26 4.57
C VAL A 66 14.76 -10.73 5.18
N THR A 67 14.79 -11.92 5.79
CA THR A 67 13.59 -12.61 6.29
C THR A 67 13.77 -13.14 7.69
N PHE A 68 14.90 -12.84 8.34
CA PHE A 68 15.23 -13.32 9.67
C PHE A 68 15.98 -12.22 10.43
N ASP A 69 15.92 -12.29 11.77
CA ASP A 69 16.73 -11.50 12.70
C ASP A 69 18.15 -12.07 12.80
N VAL A 70 18.79 -12.23 11.65
CA VAL A 70 20.17 -12.68 11.51
C VAL A 70 20.89 -11.68 10.63
N ALA A 71 21.98 -11.12 11.17
CA ALA A 71 22.81 -10.15 10.47
C ALA A 71 23.11 -10.61 9.02
N PRO A 72 22.60 -9.89 8.00
CA PRO A 72 22.81 -10.30 6.61
C PRO A 72 24.26 -10.02 6.18
N PRO A 73 24.73 -10.64 5.09
CA PRO A 73 25.91 -10.12 4.40
C PRO A 73 25.65 -8.66 3.95
N PRO A 74 26.71 -7.86 3.74
CA PRO A 74 26.54 -6.44 3.37
C PRO A 74 25.65 -6.29 2.14
N LEU A 75 24.53 -5.59 2.32
CA LEU A 75 23.48 -5.43 1.33
C LEU A 75 23.92 -4.45 0.23
N PRO A 76 23.79 -4.81 -1.06
CA PRO A 76 24.21 -3.96 -2.18
C PRO A 76 23.22 -2.85 -2.52
N GLN A 77 22.00 -2.87 -1.96
CA GLN A 77 20.94 -1.93 -2.28
C GLN A 77 21.31 -0.50 -1.86
N ARG A 78 20.74 0.47 -2.59
CA ARG A 78 20.78 1.88 -2.19
C ARG A 78 19.79 2.14 -1.07
N THR A 79 20.03 3.21 -0.32
CA THR A 79 19.17 3.65 0.78
C THR A 79 18.87 5.14 0.68
N ILE A 80 17.99 5.64 1.54
CA ILE A 80 17.74 7.08 1.69
C ILE A 80 19.02 7.90 1.91
N VAL A 81 20.08 7.31 2.49
CA VAL A 81 21.40 7.95 2.65
C VAL A 81 21.98 8.36 1.30
N ASP A 82 21.89 7.51 0.29
CA ASP A 82 22.37 7.82 -1.05
C ASP A 82 21.59 9.01 -1.63
N LEU A 83 20.26 9.00 -1.49
CA LEU A 83 19.42 10.08 -2.00
C LEU A 83 19.69 11.42 -1.28
N ILE A 84 19.91 11.39 0.04
CA ILE A 84 20.24 12.56 0.84
C ILE A 84 21.58 13.16 0.40
N GLU A 85 22.61 12.34 0.25
CA GLU A 85 23.96 12.81 -0.12
C GLU A 85 24.06 13.26 -1.59
N GLU A 86 23.27 12.67 -2.49
CA GLU A 86 23.17 13.09 -3.89
C GLU A 86 22.33 14.36 -4.07
N SER A 87 21.55 14.74 -3.07
CA SER A 87 20.70 15.91 -3.12
C SER A 87 21.54 17.19 -3.28
N PRO A 88 21.22 18.08 -4.24
CA PRO A 88 21.93 19.34 -4.41
C PRO A 88 21.66 20.35 -3.28
N GLN A 89 20.83 19.98 -2.31
CA GLN A 89 20.38 20.85 -1.21
C GLN A 89 21.30 20.80 0.01
N GLY A 90 22.40 20.03 -0.04
CA GLY A 90 23.38 19.95 1.05
C GLY A 90 22.80 19.36 2.34
N LEU A 91 21.89 18.39 2.20
CA LEU A 91 21.20 17.79 3.33
C LEU A 91 22.14 16.86 4.12
N THR A 92 21.88 16.74 5.41
CA THR A 92 22.68 15.91 6.31
C THR A 92 21.85 14.82 6.96
N TRP A 93 22.51 13.72 7.30
CA TRP A 93 21.92 12.61 8.03
C TRP A 93 22.84 12.16 9.18
N LYS A 94 22.23 11.61 10.24
CA LYS A 94 22.88 10.81 11.28
C LYS A 94 21.91 9.78 11.84
N ALA A 95 22.46 8.68 12.34
CA ALA A 95 21.73 7.63 13.01
C ALA A 95 22.25 7.50 14.45
N TYR A 96 21.35 7.57 15.42
CA TYR A 96 21.64 7.52 16.84
C TYR A 96 21.09 6.22 17.41
N MET A 97 21.97 5.41 17.98
CA MET A 97 21.65 4.08 18.49
C MET A 97 21.94 4.10 19.98
N GLN A 98 20.91 3.98 20.81
CA GLN A 98 21.13 3.99 22.25
C GLN A 98 21.95 2.76 22.67
N GLY A 99 22.93 2.96 23.56
CA GLY A 99 23.86 1.90 23.99
C GLY A 99 24.98 1.59 22.99
N TYR A 100 24.98 2.17 21.79
CA TYR A 100 26.09 2.03 20.85
C TYR A 100 27.24 2.99 21.18
N ASP A 101 28.46 2.48 21.21
CA ASP A 101 29.68 3.27 21.27
C ASP A 101 30.51 3.07 19.98
N PRO A 102 30.74 4.13 19.18
CA PRO A 102 31.54 4.02 17.96
C PRO A 102 32.99 3.57 18.21
N ARG A 103 33.50 3.66 19.45
CA ARG A 103 34.82 3.19 19.85
C ARG A 103 34.89 1.66 19.96
N ASP A 104 33.77 1.01 20.23
CA ASP A 104 33.69 -0.46 20.32
C ASP A 104 33.68 -1.10 18.93
N THR A 105 33.20 -0.38 17.92
CA THR A 105 33.16 -0.83 16.52
C THR A 105 33.78 0.22 15.58
N PRO A 106 35.10 0.51 15.71
CA PRO A 106 35.75 1.50 14.89
C PRO A 106 35.79 1.06 13.43
N TRP A 107 35.67 2.01 12.51
CA TRP A 107 35.74 1.69 11.08
C TRP A 107 37.10 1.08 10.72
N SER A 108 37.07 0.02 9.91
CA SER A 108 38.25 -0.55 9.26
C SER A 108 37.86 -1.18 7.92
N PRO A 109 38.82 -1.46 7.01
CA PRO A 109 38.54 -2.16 5.76
C PRO A 109 37.95 -3.58 5.95
N THR A 110 38.12 -4.15 7.14
CA THR A 110 37.56 -5.46 7.54
C THR A 110 36.49 -5.30 8.62
N LEU A 111 35.81 -4.16 8.64
CA LEU A 111 34.74 -3.84 9.58
C LEU A 111 33.74 -4.99 9.66
N LYS A 112 33.40 -5.37 10.89
CA LYS A 112 32.30 -6.27 11.18
C LYS A 112 31.40 -5.57 12.20
N PRO A 113 30.19 -5.15 11.81
CA PRO A 113 29.19 -4.71 12.77
C PRO A 113 29.03 -5.79 13.85
N GLN A 114 28.99 -5.40 15.12
CA GLN A 114 28.88 -6.31 16.26
C GLN A 114 27.86 -5.76 17.26
N ASP A 115 27.21 -6.67 17.97
CA ASP A 115 26.32 -6.31 19.08
C ASP A 115 27.13 -5.78 20.27
N ALA A 116 26.52 -4.91 21.06
CA ALA A 116 27.06 -4.39 22.30
C ALA A 116 25.89 -4.22 23.28
N PHE A 117 25.39 -5.35 23.78
CA PHE A 117 24.14 -5.40 24.54
C PHE A 117 24.11 -4.33 25.65
N PRO A 118 23.04 -3.51 25.75
CA PRO A 118 21.71 -3.67 25.16
C PRO A 118 21.54 -3.16 23.71
N TYR A 119 22.59 -2.67 23.05
CA TYR A 119 22.56 -2.37 21.62
C TYR A 119 22.65 -3.66 20.79
N VAL A 120 21.82 -3.77 19.75
CA VAL A 120 21.82 -4.88 18.79
C VAL A 120 21.83 -4.37 17.35
N ILE A 121 22.57 -5.04 16.48
CA ILE A 121 22.72 -4.69 15.05
C ILE A 121 21.38 -4.77 14.32
N LYS A 122 20.52 -5.73 14.69
CA LYS A 122 19.24 -5.93 14.01
C LYS A 122 18.32 -4.71 14.03
N HIS A 123 18.50 -3.79 15.00
CA HIS A 123 17.75 -2.52 15.09
C HIS A 123 18.53 -1.31 14.54
N ASN A 124 19.68 -1.55 13.89
CA ASN A 124 20.48 -0.54 13.19
C ASN A 124 20.55 -0.86 11.69
N PRO A 125 19.60 -0.36 10.87
CA PRO A 125 19.54 -0.71 9.47
C PRO A 125 20.74 -0.18 8.67
N PHE A 126 21.32 0.95 9.08
CA PHE A 126 22.49 1.55 8.43
C PHE A 126 23.71 0.62 8.46
N SER A 127 23.80 -0.22 9.48
CA SER A 127 24.88 -1.18 9.61
C SER A 127 24.82 -2.33 8.60
N SER A 128 23.68 -2.54 7.93
CA SER A 128 23.47 -3.68 7.02
C SER A 128 23.97 -3.44 5.59
N PHE A 129 24.25 -2.20 5.18
CA PHE A 129 24.49 -1.86 3.76
C PHE A 129 25.98 -1.70 3.41
N ALA A 130 26.38 -2.28 2.29
CA ALA A 130 27.77 -2.30 1.83
C ALA A 130 28.34 -0.90 1.57
N ASN A 131 27.52 0.02 1.05
CA ASN A 131 27.91 1.39 0.77
C ASN A 131 28.12 2.23 2.05
N ILE A 132 27.52 1.85 3.18
CA ILE A 132 27.72 2.49 4.49
C ILE A 132 28.92 1.84 5.18
N GLN A 133 28.98 0.51 5.26
CA GLN A 133 30.12 -0.21 5.85
C GLN A 133 31.45 0.11 5.13
N GLY A 134 31.42 0.23 3.80
CA GLY A 134 32.61 0.52 2.98
C GLY A 134 33.09 1.98 3.03
N SER A 135 32.35 2.88 3.66
CA SER A 135 32.68 4.31 3.74
C SER A 135 32.91 4.74 5.18
N SER A 136 34.16 5.07 5.51
CA SER A 136 34.50 5.59 6.85
C SER A 136 33.70 6.85 7.21
N ALA A 137 33.41 7.70 6.22
CA ALA A 137 32.63 8.92 6.39
C ALA A 137 31.16 8.63 6.73
N ARG A 138 30.54 7.64 6.06
CA ARG A 138 29.15 7.23 6.35
C ARG A 138 29.05 6.45 7.65
N TRP A 139 30.00 5.55 7.91
CA TRP A 139 30.07 4.80 9.18
C TRP A 139 30.19 5.75 10.38
N ALA A 140 30.98 6.81 10.26
CA ALA A 140 31.10 7.84 11.30
C ALA A 140 29.81 8.65 11.55
N ARG A 141 28.74 8.47 10.76
CA ARG A 141 27.41 9.06 11.02
C ARG A 141 26.50 8.17 11.86
N ILE A 142 26.91 6.93 12.15
CA ILE A 142 26.28 6.05 13.13
C ILE A 142 26.91 6.34 14.48
N GLN A 143 26.13 6.79 15.44
CA GLN A 143 26.59 7.33 16.72
C GLN A 143 25.74 6.84 17.88
N GLY A 144 26.25 7.00 19.10
CA GLY A 144 25.51 6.75 20.33
C GLY A 144 24.57 7.89 20.74
N GLU A 145 23.79 7.67 21.79
CA GLU A 145 22.86 8.67 22.36
C GLU A 145 23.57 9.96 22.81
N ASP A 146 24.80 9.90 23.33
CA ASP A 146 25.55 11.10 23.76
C ASP A 146 25.74 12.10 22.61
N ALA A 147 25.96 11.60 21.38
CA ALA A 147 26.10 12.45 20.21
C ALA A 147 24.78 13.13 19.81
N PHE A 148 23.64 12.48 20.05
CA PHE A 148 22.32 13.08 19.84
C PHE A 148 22.16 14.30 20.75
N TRP A 149 22.43 14.15 22.04
CA TRP A 149 22.30 15.25 23.00
C TRP A 149 23.29 16.39 22.74
N GLU A 150 24.51 16.07 22.29
CA GLU A 150 25.46 17.10 21.88
C GLU A 150 25.00 17.85 20.62
N ASP A 151 24.43 17.15 19.63
CA ASP A 151 23.85 17.80 18.44
C ASP A 151 22.66 18.70 18.79
N ILE A 152 21.80 18.29 19.73
CA ILE A 152 20.71 19.14 20.24
C ILE A 152 21.28 20.38 20.93
N LYS A 153 22.27 20.22 21.80
CA LYS A 153 22.91 21.32 22.54
C LYS A 153 23.64 22.30 21.62
N GLN A 154 24.26 21.81 20.55
CA GLN A 154 24.98 22.62 19.56
C GLN A 154 24.05 23.20 18.48
N GLY A 155 22.80 22.75 18.39
CA GLY A 155 21.89 23.15 17.32
C GLY A 155 22.26 22.57 15.95
N THR A 156 22.87 21.38 15.94
CA THR A 156 23.42 20.71 14.75
C THR A 156 22.71 19.40 14.40
N LEU A 157 21.48 19.21 14.90
CA LEU A 157 20.63 18.07 14.51
C LEU A 157 20.53 17.98 12.98
N PRO A 158 20.75 16.82 12.35
CA PRO A 158 20.72 16.68 10.90
C PRO A 158 19.31 16.83 10.34
N ASN A 159 19.20 17.02 9.01
CA ASN A 159 17.89 17.07 8.34
C ASN A 159 17.14 15.74 8.45
N TYR A 160 17.87 14.62 8.39
CA TYR A 160 17.36 13.28 8.65
C TYR A 160 18.06 12.68 9.87
N ALA A 161 17.32 12.61 10.97
CA ALA A 161 17.76 11.98 12.21
C ALA A 161 16.98 10.68 12.42
N TRP A 162 17.69 9.58 12.63
CA TRP A 162 17.12 8.31 13.07
C TRP A 162 17.55 8.03 14.50
N PHE A 163 16.63 7.63 15.37
CA PHE A 163 16.93 7.23 16.73
C PHE A 163 16.32 5.85 17.02
N THR A 164 17.15 4.89 17.40
CA THR A 164 16.70 3.58 17.92
C THR A 164 17.04 3.51 19.42
N PRO A 165 16.05 3.33 20.30
CA PRO A 165 16.31 2.98 21.70
C PRO A 165 16.93 1.58 21.79
N ASN A 166 17.57 1.27 22.91
CA ASN A 166 18.19 -0.05 23.09
C ASN A 166 17.14 -1.11 23.46
N MET A 167 17.53 -2.38 23.50
CA MET A 167 16.65 -3.53 23.81
C MET A 167 15.84 -3.41 25.11
N TRP A 168 16.23 -2.54 26.04
CA TRP A 168 15.46 -2.28 27.26
C TRP A 168 14.45 -1.15 27.06
N ASN A 169 14.78 -0.12 26.31
CA ASN A 169 13.92 1.06 26.17
C ASN A 169 13.00 1.03 24.95
N ASP A 170 13.29 0.17 23.98
CA ASP A 170 12.49 0.01 22.75
C ASP A 170 11.19 -0.76 22.98
N GLY A 171 11.05 -1.46 24.11
CA GLY A 171 9.88 -2.28 24.41
C GLY A 171 10.07 -3.77 24.11
N HIS A 172 11.29 -4.23 23.83
CA HIS A 172 11.56 -5.64 23.56
C HIS A 172 11.85 -6.46 24.84
N TYR A 173 12.75 -6.02 25.72
CA TYR A 173 13.15 -6.71 26.96
C TYR A 173 12.93 -5.86 28.21
N LEU A 174 12.71 -6.51 29.35
CA LEU A 174 12.73 -5.84 30.65
C LEU A 174 14.13 -5.31 30.96
N GLU A 175 14.20 -4.17 31.63
CA GLU A 175 15.47 -3.55 32.01
C GLU A 175 16.34 -4.56 32.79
N GLY A 176 17.61 -4.68 32.37
CA GLY A 176 18.58 -5.60 32.98
C GLY A 176 18.45 -7.06 32.56
N THR A 177 17.52 -7.43 31.68
CA THR A 177 17.39 -8.81 31.17
C THR A 177 17.94 -8.97 29.75
N GLN A 178 18.16 -10.22 29.34
CA GLN A 178 18.55 -10.62 27.98
C GLN A 178 17.58 -11.68 27.42
N LYS A 179 16.38 -11.74 27.98
CA LYS A 179 15.36 -12.70 27.61
C LYS A 179 14.06 -11.96 27.45
N GLU A 180 13.35 -12.33 26.41
CA GLU A 180 12.01 -11.87 26.16
C GLU A 180 11.09 -12.35 27.28
N PRO A 181 10.31 -11.46 27.92
CA PRO A 181 9.32 -11.89 28.88
C PRO A 181 8.18 -12.64 28.17
N GLU A 182 7.55 -13.58 28.86
CA GLU A 182 6.36 -14.27 28.34
C GLU A 182 5.15 -13.34 28.22
N GLU A 183 5.11 -12.26 29.02
CA GLU A 183 4.10 -11.20 29.01
C GLU A 183 4.75 -9.83 28.74
N ARG A 184 4.41 -9.21 27.61
CA ARG A 184 4.99 -7.99 27.03
C ARG A 184 4.16 -6.78 27.44
N ALA A 185 2.84 -6.84 27.27
CA ALA A 185 1.92 -5.80 27.75
C ALA A 185 1.30 -6.21 29.10
N PRO A 186 1.14 -5.28 30.07
CA PRO A 186 1.47 -3.85 29.96
C PRO A 186 2.94 -3.51 30.25
N ALA A 187 3.73 -4.42 30.82
CA ALA A 187 5.03 -4.10 31.44
C ALA A 187 6.05 -3.43 30.50
N LEU A 188 6.28 -3.98 29.31
CA LEU A 188 7.20 -3.42 28.31
C LEU A 188 6.66 -2.13 27.70
N VAL A 189 5.34 -2.05 27.48
CA VAL A 189 4.69 -0.83 26.99
C VAL A 189 4.87 0.31 27.99
N ASP A 190 4.65 0.03 29.27
CA ASP A 190 4.83 1.01 30.34
C ASP A 190 6.30 1.41 30.51
N GLN A 191 7.24 0.48 30.31
CA GLN A 191 8.68 0.77 30.34
C GLN A 191 9.09 1.67 29.18
N ALA A 192 8.71 1.33 27.95
CA ALA A 192 8.94 2.15 26.76
C ALA A 192 8.27 3.52 26.89
N ALA A 193 7.05 3.60 27.43
CA ALA A 193 6.35 4.85 27.69
C ALA A 193 7.09 5.75 28.68
N ARG A 194 7.59 5.20 29.81
CA ARG A 194 8.39 5.96 30.78
C ARG A 194 9.68 6.49 30.19
N TRP A 195 10.37 5.66 29.39
CA TRP A 195 11.57 6.09 28.69
C TRP A 195 11.26 7.22 27.71
N LEU A 196 10.23 7.05 26.87
CA LEU A 196 9.84 8.03 25.86
C LEU A 196 9.35 9.34 26.48
N GLU A 197 8.64 9.28 27.62
CA GLU A 197 8.23 10.45 28.39
C GLU A 197 9.43 11.22 28.94
N SER A 198 10.42 10.51 29.48
CA SER A 198 11.68 11.13 29.91
C SER A 198 12.46 11.74 28.75
N PHE A 199 12.60 11.00 27.64
CA PHE A 199 13.34 11.42 26.45
C PHE A 199 12.73 12.67 25.80
N LEU A 200 11.42 12.66 25.51
CA LEU A 200 10.72 13.83 24.96
C LEU A 200 10.63 14.97 25.98
N GLY A 201 10.51 14.66 27.28
CA GLY A 201 10.56 15.64 28.36
C GLY A 201 11.90 16.39 28.43
N ALA A 202 13.02 15.70 28.26
CA ALA A 202 14.35 16.31 28.17
C ALA A 202 14.50 17.20 26.92
N LEU A 203 13.86 16.83 25.80
CA LEU A 203 13.73 17.68 24.62
C LEU A 203 12.72 18.83 24.79
N ARG A 204 11.98 18.87 25.91
CA ARG A 204 10.86 19.81 26.17
C ARG A 204 9.81 19.77 25.05
N PHE A 205 9.56 18.57 24.53
CA PHE A 205 8.72 18.32 23.36
C PHE A 205 7.55 17.38 23.71
N PRO A 206 6.38 17.52 23.07
CA PRO A 206 5.96 18.66 22.25
C PRO A 206 5.69 19.90 23.10
N GLY A 207 6.05 21.09 22.61
CA GLY A 207 5.80 22.34 23.31
C GLY A 207 6.57 23.55 22.79
N PRO A 208 6.20 24.78 23.21
CA PRO A 208 6.79 26.02 22.71
C PRO A 208 8.25 26.23 23.12
N ASN A 209 8.74 25.46 24.09
CA ASN A 209 10.12 25.53 24.60
C ASN A 209 10.97 24.35 24.14
N SER A 210 10.56 23.66 23.07
CA SER A 210 11.29 22.51 22.53
C SER A 210 12.74 22.88 22.21
N LEU A 211 13.65 21.93 22.48
CA LEU A 211 15.07 22.03 22.11
C LEU A 211 15.32 21.53 20.67
N LEU A 212 14.32 20.93 20.02
CA LEU A 212 14.43 20.55 18.61
C LEU A 212 14.46 21.82 17.74
N PRO A 213 15.17 21.80 16.59
CA PRO A 213 15.05 22.86 15.59
C PRO A 213 13.59 23.13 15.23
N PRO A 214 13.21 24.38 14.91
CA PRO A 214 11.89 24.69 14.37
C PRO A 214 11.56 23.83 13.16
N ARG A 215 10.27 23.56 12.90
CA ARG A 215 9.83 22.74 11.75
C ARG A 215 10.44 21.34 11.74
N THR A 216 10.63 20.73 12.91
CA THR A 216 11.01 19.32 13.05
C THR A 216 9.75 18.45 13.08
N LEU A 217 9.65 17.49 12.16
CA LEU A 217 8.69 16.40 12.22
C LEU A 217 9.27 15.29 13.12
N VAL A 218 8.61 14.96 14.21
CA VAL A 218 8.95 13.80 15.04
C VAL A 218 7.97 12.68 14.73
N VAL A 219 8.50 11.52 14.34
CA VAL A 219 7.71 10.31 14.04
C VAL A 219 8.05 9.27 15.08
N ILE A 220 7.06 8.84 15.85
CA ILE A 220 7.20 7.74 16.81
C ILE A 220 6.41 6.58 16.26
N THR A 221 7.10 5.47 16.00
CA THR A 221 6.50 4.29 15.37
C THR A 221 7.09 3.01 15.95
N PHE A 222 6.44 1.89 15.64
CA PHE A 222 6.94 0.54 15.92
C PHE A 222 7.34 -0.12 14.60
N ASP A 223 8.27 -1.07 14.66
CA ASP A 223 8.74 -1.83 13.50
C ASP A 223 7.69 -2.83 13.00
N GLU A 224 7.05 -3.56 13.90
CA GLU A 224 5.99 -4.52 13.63
C GLU A 224 5.03 -4.64 14.84
N ALA A 225 3.90 -5.33 14.64
CA ALA A 225 3.04 -5.75 15.76
C ALA A 225 3.68 -6.92 16.51
N ASP A 226 3.18 -7.27 17.70
CA ASP A 226 3.62 -8.49 18.38
C ASP A 226 3.00 -9.73 17.71
N PHE A 227 3.67 -10.89 17.81
CA PHE A 227 3.30 -12.13 17.12
C PHE A 227 2.98 -13.29 18.09
N LYS A 228 3.20 -13.14 19.40
CA LYS A 228 3.12 -14.31 20.30
C LYS A 228 1.72 -14.65 20.81
N LYS A 229 1.29 -15.86 20.43
CA LYS A 229 0.14 -16.68 20.88
C LYS A 229 -0.29 -16.63 22.36
N SER A 230 0.56 -16.26 23.31
CA SER A 230 0.26 -16.37 24.75
C SER A 230 -0.74 -15.34 25.29
N TYR A 231 -1.02 -14.25 24.57
CA TYR A 231 -1.88 -13.17 25.06
C TYR A 231 -3.38 -13.45 24.92
N GLU A 232 -3.81 -14.21 23.92
CA GLU A 232 -5.23 -14.47 23.73
C GLU A 232 -5.80 -15.43 24.79
N HIS A 233 -4.98 -16.38 25.26
CA HIS A 233 -5.42 -17.42 26.20
C HIS A 233 -5.74 -16.91 27.61
N LYS A 234 -5.02 -15.92 28.15
CA LYS A 234 -5.25 -15.44 29.54
C LYS A 234 -6.44 -14.48 29.67
N ALA A 235 -6.73 -13.70 28.62
CA ALA A 235 -7.89 -12.82 28.58
C ALA A 235 -9.21 -13.59 28.68
N HIS A 236 -9.27 -14.73 27.97
CA HIS A 236 -10.40 -15.64 27.97
C HIS A 236 -10.54 -16.37 29.32
N ASP A 237 -9.44 -16.83 29.92
CA ASP A 237 -9.46 -17.56 31.21
C ASP A 237 -9.73 -16.66 32.44
N GLN A 238 -9.52 -15.35 32.34
CA GLN A 238 -9.75 -14.38 33.43
C GLN A 238 -11.08 -13.62 33.33
N GLY A 239 -11.89 -13.88 32.30
CA GLY A 239 -13.19 -13.22 32.09
C GLY A 239 -13.08 -11.73 31.75
N ASP A 240 -11.90 -11.25 31.35
CA ASP A 240 -11.69 -9.86 30.93
C ASP A 240 -11.68 -9.80 29.40
N VAL A 241 -12.89 -9.85 28.84
CA VAL A 241 -13.16 -9.76 27.39
C VAL A 241 -12.62 -8.48 26.74
N ASN A 242 -12.21 -7.49 27.53
CA ASN A 242 -11.58 -6.28 27.03
C ASN A 242 -10.09 -6.44 26.74
N LEU A 243 -9.43 -7.56 27.08
CA LEU A 243 -8.02 -7.80 26.75
C LEU A 243 -7.81 -8.24 25.29
N LEU A 244 -8.84 -8.74 24.60
CA LEU A 244 -8.78 -9.25 23.23
C LEU A 244 -9.17 -8.19 22.18
N VAL A 245 -8.41 -7.10 22.05
CA VAL A 245 -8.61 -6.16 20.93
C VAL A 245 -7.57 -6.45 19.88
N TYR A 246 -7.82 -7.51 19.10
CA TYR A 246 -7.05 -7.82 17.91
C TYR A 246 -7.28 -6.70 16.88
N ASP A 247 -6.22 -5.95 16.55
CA ASP A 247 -6.26 -4.80 15.63
C ASP A 247 -6.16 -5.17 14.15
N GLY A 248 -6.01 -6.46 13.84
CA GLY A 248 -5.61 -6.92 12.51
C GLY A 248 -4.13 -7.29 12.44
N PRO A 249 -3.69 -7.98 11.38
CA PRO A 249 -2.31 -8.46 11.29
C PRO A 249 -1.33 -7.29 11.08
N ASN A 250 -0.25 -7.26 11.85
CA ASN A 250 0.88 -6.33 11.74
C ASN A 250 0.53 -4.82 11.83
N GLN A 251 -0.58 -4.45 12.48
CA GLN A 251 -0.88 -3.04 12.76
C GLN A 251 0.01 -2.45 13.86
N ILE A 252 0.61 -1.30 13.58
CA ILE A 252 1.57 -0.62 14.46
C ILE A 252 1.03 0.73 14.94
N TYR A 253 1.46 1.14 16.13
CA TYR A 253 1.24 2.51 16.59
C TYR A 253 2.18 3.46 15.84
N THR A 254 1.62 4.49 15.19
CA THR A 254 2.40 5.57 14.60
C THR A 254 1.76 6.91 14.92
N VAL A 255 2.55 7.85 15.46
CA VAL A 255 2.13 9.23 15.70
C VAL A 255 3.14 10.22 15.12
N LEU A 256 2.61 11.28 14.50
CA LEU A 256 3.36 12.41 13.99
C LEU A 256 3.20 13.60 14.92
N LEU A 257 4.30 14.20 15.34
CA LEU A 257 4.33 15.35 16.24
C LEU A 257 5.19 16.46 15.60
N GLY A 258 4.88 17.71 15.90
CA GLY A 258 5.67 18.85 15.42
C GLY A 258 4.92 20.17 15.57
N ASP A 259 5.64 21.28 15.46
CA ASP A 259 5.08 22.64 15.51
C ASP A 259 4.14 22.97 14.34
N ARG A 260 4.23 22.21 13.24
CA ARG A 260 3.38 22.31 12.04
C ARG A 260 2.45 21.12 11.82
N VAL A 261 2.31 20.25 12.83
CA VAL A 261 1.46 19.05 12.76
C VAL A 261 0.22 19.28 13.62
N PRO A 262 -0.92 19.69 13.05
CA PRO A 262 -2.14 19.91 13.83
C PRO A 262 -2.65 18.56 14.36
N PRO A 263 -3.14 18.49 15.62
CA PRO A 263 -3.69 17.25 16.16
C PRO A 263 -4.83 16.68 15.31
N GLY A 264 -4.88 15.36 15.16
CA GLY A 264 -5.93 14.71 14.37
C GLY A 264 -5.68 13.22 14.18
N GLU A 265 -6.49 12.62 13.31
CA GLU A 265 -6.35 11.22 12.91
C GLU A 265 -6.32 11.13 11.38
N GLN A 266 -5.59 10.15 10.85
CA GLN A 266 -5.56 9.81 9.43
C GLN A 266 -5.79 8.31 9.27
N ALA A 267 -6.72 7.95 8.39
CA ALA A 267 -7.25 6.58 8.28
C ALA A 267 -6.86 5.88 6.96
N GLU A 268 -6.25 6.60 6.02
CA GLU A 268 -5.57 6.01 4.87
C GLU A 268 -4.54 4.98 5.34
N ALA A 269 -4.37 3.90 4.57
CA ALA A 269 -3.43 2.85 4.94
C ALA A 269 -1.99 3.31 4.66
N TYR A 270 -1.12 3.14 5.65
CA TYR A 270 0.30 3.51 5.60
C TYR A 270 1.19 2.37 6.07
N ASN A 271 2.42 2.32 5.58
CA ASN A 271 3.47 1.46 6.12
C ASN A 271 4.83 2.19 6.13
N HIS A 272 5.91 1.47 6.45
CA HIS A 272 7.26 2.05 6.47
C HIS A 272 7.68 2.69 5.14
N TYR A 273 7.22 2.15 4.00
CA TYR A 273 7.47 2.77 2.69
C TYR A 273 6.77 4.12 2.54
N SER A 274 5.61 4.31 3.18
CA SER A 274 4.89 5.59 3.16
C SER A 274 5.61 6.68 3.95
N LEU A 275 6.26 6.33 5.07
CA LEU A 275 7.12 7.26 5.81
C LEU A 275 8.35 7.63 4.98
N LEU A 276 9.05 6.64 4.41
CA LEU A 276 10.17 6.86 3.51
C LEU A 276 9.78 7.80 2.36
N ARG A 277 8.66 7.51 1.69
CA ARG A 277 8.12 8.32 0.60
C ARG A 277 7.76 9.74 1.03
N THR A 278 7.28 9.93 2.25
CA THR A 278 7.00 11.26 2.81
C THR A 278 8.28 12.09 2.95
N ILE A 279 9.37 11.47 3.41
CA ILE A 279 10.68 12.14 3.59
C ILE A 279 11.28 12.48 2.23
N GLU A 280 11.20 11.57 1.27
CA GLU A 280 11.60 11.78 -0.12
C GLU A 280 10.87 12.95 -0.78
N GLU A 281 9.54 13.02 -0.63
CA GLU A 281 8.73 14.11 -1.17
C GLU A 281 9.04 15.45 -0.49
N ASN A 282 9.18 15.47 0.84
CA ASN A 282 9.52 16.70 1.56
C ASN A 282 10.90 17.24 1.18
N PHE A 283 11.92 16.39 1.13
CA PHE A 283 13.27 16.80 0.79
C PHE A 283 13.56 16.81 -0.71
N GLN A 284 12.58 16.47 -1.57
CA GLN A 284 12.71 16.44 -3.03
C GLN A 284 13.86 15.54 -3.51
N LEU A 285 13.97 14.35 -2.91
CA LEU A 285 15.10 13.44 -3.09
C LEU A 285 15.02 12.56 -4.34
N GLY A 286 13.84 12.44 -4.95
CA GLY A 286 13.56 11.32 -5.85
C GLY A 286 13.10 10.10 -5.05
N THR A 287 13.22 8.91 -5.63
CA THR A 287 12.81 7.63 -5.03
C THR A 287 13.93 6.61 -5.21
N LEU A 288 13.97 5.57 -4.39
CA LEU A 288 14.81 4.38 -4.58
C LEU A 288 14.33 3.47 -5.72
N GLU A 289 13.18 3.79 -6.32
CA GLU A 289 12.56 3.06 -7.45
C GLU A 289 12.11 1.64 -7.04
N LYS A 290 11.68 1.51 -5.78
CA LYS A 290 11.13 0.29 -5.17
C LYS A 290 9.69 0.53 -4.73
N ASN A 291 9.28 0.01 -3.57
CA ASN A 291 7.92 0.18 -3.06
C ASN A 291 7.65 1.60 -2.57
N ASP A 292 8.69 2.36 -2.22
CA ASP A 292 8.64 3.79 -1.94
C ASP A 292 8.06 4.57 -3.14
N ALA A 293 8.49 4.26 -4.36
CA ALA A 293 8.13 5.02 -5.56
C ALA A 293 6.63 5.03 -5.86
N SER A 294 5.93 3.96 -5.49
CA SER A 294 4.48 3.80 -5.65
C SER A 294 3.71 3.87 -4.33
N SER A 295 4.39 4.12 -3.20
CA SER A 295 3.71 4.24 -1.92
C SER A 295 2.89 5.52 -1.88
N ASN A 296 1.74 5.47 -1.20
CA ASN A 296 1.13 6.71 -0.71
C ASN A 296 2.06 7.37 0.30
N TRP A 297 1.86 8.64 0.58
CA TRP A 297 2.62 9.38 1.59
C TRP A 297 1.68 10.23 2.42
N PHE A 298 2.20 10.92 3.43
CA PHE A 298 1.42 11.76 4.34
C PHE A 298 0.99 13.07 3.65
N GLN A 299 0.18 12.95 2.60
CA GLN A 299 -0.27 14.03 1.73
C GLN A 299 -0.96 15.16 2.52
N PHE A 300 -1.66 14.81 3.59
CA PHE A 300 -2.31 15.75 4.49
C PHE A 300 -1.33 16.75 5.16
N LEU A 301 -0.03 16.43 5.28
CA LEU A 301 0.97 17.39 5.77
C LEU A 301 1.09 18.63 4.87
N TRP A 302 0.71 18.51 3.59
CA TRP A 302 0.62 19.60 2.63
C TRP A 302 -0.80 20.16 2.47
N GLY A 303 -1.74 19.76 3.33
CA GLY A 303 -3.17 20.08 3.19
C GLY A 303 -3.81 19.42 1.96
N ARG A 304 -3.22 18.33 1.45
CA ARG A 304 -3.72 17.64 0.25
C ARG A 304 -4.76 16.58 0.62
N HIS A 305 -5.97 16.75 0.10
CA HIS A 305 -7.08 15.83 0.31
C HIS A 305 -7.75 15.48 -1.02
N PHE A 306 -8.20 14.24 -1.17
CA PHE A 306 -8.91 13.78 -2.36
C PHE A 306 -10.41 14.04 -2.24
N TRP A 307 -11.03 14.53 -3.32
CA TRP A 307 -12.48 14.50 -3.45
C TRP A 307 -12.92 14.42 -4.92
N TRP A 308 -14.20 14.08 -5.10
CA TRP A 308 -14.86 14.01 -6.40
C TRP A 308 -15.58 15.31 -6.73
N GLU A 309 -15.48 15.74 -7.98
CA GLU A 309 -16.05 16.95 -8.54
C GLU A 309 -16.92 16.63 -9.77
N ASP A 310 -17.80 17.59 -10.10
CA ASP A 310 -18.57 17.54 -11.35
C ASP A 310 -17.64 17.61 -12.57
N ALA A 311 -18.03 16.90 -13.63
CA ALA A 311 -17.32 16.91 -14.90
C ALA A 311 -18.28 17.21 -16.05
N ALA A 312 -17.74 17.74 -17.15
CA ALA A 312 -18.51 17.98 -18.36
C ALA A 312 -19.14 16.67 -18.88
N PRO A 313 -20.40 16.72 -19.37
CA PRO A 313 -21.06 15.54 -19.89
C PRO A 313 -20.35 15.01 -21.13
N THR A 314 -20.52 13.72 -21.41
CA THR A 314 -20.09 13.14 -22.68
C THR A 314 -21.13 13.45 -23.77
N PRO A 315 -20.74 13.47 -25.06
CA PRO A 315 -21.68 13.59 -26.18
C PRO A 315 -22.45 12.28 -26.46
N VAL A 316 -22.21 11.22 -25.68
CA VAL A 316 -22.82 9.90 -25.87
C VAL A 316 -24.09 9.83 -25.05
N SER A 317 -25.23 10.02 -25.72
CA SER A 317 -26.56 9.99 -25.10
C SER A 317 -27.11 8.59 -24.86
N GLU A 318 -26.54 7.57 -25.51
CA GLU A 318 -26.87 6.17 -25.28
C GLU A 318 -25.68 5.26 -25.59
N ALA A 319 -25.48 4.24 -24.77
CA ALA A 319 -24.57 3.14 -25.05
C ALA A 319 -25.04 1.87 -24.35
N ALA A 320 -24.92 0.72 -25.03
CA ALA A 320 -25.16 -0.58 -24.41
C ALA A 320 -24.07 -0.91 -23.38
N GLN A 321 -22.82 -0.57 -23.72
CA GLN A 321 -21.63 -0.74 -22.88
C GLN A 321 -20.56 0.25 -23.31
N PHE A 322 -19.59 0.52 -22.43
CA PHE A 322 -18.45 1.38 -22.74
C PHE A 322 -17.20 0.96 -21.97
N ALA A 323 -16.06 1.42 -22.46
CA ALA A 323 -14.77 1.36 -21.81
C ALA A 323 -14.02 2.68 -21.99
N LEU A 324 -13.15 3.00 -21.04
CA LEU A 324 -12.47 4.28 -20.91
C LEU A 324 -10.99 4.05 -20.62
N ALA A 325 -10.11 4.80 -21.27
CA ALA A 325 -8.69 4.82 -20.95
C ALA A 325 -8.05 6.14 -21.37
N GLU A 326 -7.01 6.55 -20.65
CA GLU A 326 -6.08 7.57 -21.13
C GLU A 326 -5.09 6.96 -22.12
N PHE A 327 -4.81 7.70 -23.20
CA PHE A 327 -3.68 7.42 -24.07
C PHE A 327 -3.23 8.68 -24.80
N ALA A 328 -1.92 8.95 -24.73
CA ALA A 328 -1.27 10.09 -25.38
C ALA A 328 -1.83 11.46 -24.95
N GLY A 329 -2.20 11.60 -23.68
CA GLY A 329 -2.73 12.84 -23.09
C GLY A 329 -4.21 13.09 -23.37
N ALA A 330 -4.91 12.14 -24.02
CA ALA A 330 -6.32 12.24 -24.35
C ALA A 330 -7.13 11.14 -23.66
N LEU A 331 -8.39 11.45 -23.36
CA LEU A 331 -9.34 10.47 -22.85
C LEU A 331 -10.01 9.75 -24.03
N HIS A 332 -9.85 8.44 -24.12
CA HIS A 332 -10.48 7.62 -25.17
C HIS A 332 -11.70 6.90 -24.61
N LEU A 333 -12.84 7.14 -25.24
CA LEU A 333 -14.11 6.49 -24.92
C LEU A 333 -14.50 5.59 -26.09
N VAL A 334 -14.57 4.29 -25.83
CA VAL A 334 -15.12 3.31 -26.78
C VAL A 334 -16.42 2.78 -26.23
N TYR A 335 -17.45 2.70 -27.06
CA TYR A 335 -18.76 2.22 -26.63
C TYR A 335 -19.47 1.43 -27.74
N ALA A 336 -20.35 0.53 -27.31
CA ALA A 336 -21.24 -0.22 -28.18
C ALA A 336 -22.60 0.47 -28.28
N THR A 337 -23.12 0.63 -29.49
CA THR A 337 -24.53 1.01 -29.68
C THR A 337 -25.47 -0.11 -29.20
N ARG A 338 -26.79 0.14 -29.14
CA ARG A 338 -27.79 -0.90 -28.85
C ARG A 338 -27.72 -2.10 -29.81
N GLN A 339 -27.26 -1.88 -31.04
CA GLN A 339 -27.11 -2.94 -32.05
C GLN A 339 -25.76 -3.68 -31.93
N GLY A 340 -24.86 -3.20 -31.07
CA GLY A 340 -23.53 -3.76 -30.82
C GLY A 340 -22.42 -3.09 -31.62
N GLU A 341 -22.71 -2.21 -32.57
CA GLU A 341 -21.68 -1.52 -33.36
C GLU A 341 -20.74 -0.72 -32.44
N LEU A 342 -19.43 -0.94 -32.56
CA LEU A 342 -18.44 -0.23 -31.78
C LEU A 342 -18.09 1.13 -32.38
N ARG A 343 -18.12 2.13 -31.51
CA ARG A 343 -17.81 3.52 -31.85
C ARG A 343 -16.80 4.08 -30.86
N ALA A 344 -16.03 5.05 -31.31
CA ALA A 344 -15.00 5.70 -30.51
C ALA A 344 -15.09 7.22 -30.60
N ARG A 345 -14.77 7.87 -29.48
CA ARG A 345 -14.56 9.31 -29.35
C ARG A 345 -13.33 9.56 -28.48
N MET A 346 -12.69 10.69 -28.71
CA MET A 346 -11.53 11.16 -27.93
C MET A 346 -11.85 12.53 -27.35
N SER A 347 -11.41 12.79 -26.12
CA SER A 347 -11.50 14.12 -25.49
C SER A 347 -10.10 14.65 -25.22
N GLU A 348 -9.82 15.83 -25.76
CA GLU A 348 -8.62 16.62 -25.49
C GLU A 348 -9.07 17.94 -24.85
N GLY A 349 -8.66 18.19 -23.60
CA GLY A 349 -9.20 19.32 -22.83
C GLY A 349 -10.71 19.18 -22.58
N SER A 350 -11.49 20.18 -23.00
CA SER A 350 -12.95 20.23 -22.81
C SER A 350 -13.77 19.77 -24.02
N GLY A 351 -13.12 19.50 -25.16
CA GLY A 351 -13.77 19.17 -26.42
C GLY A 351 -13.73 17.68 -26.74
N TRP A 352 -14.85 17.16 -27.26
CA TRP A 352 -14.94 15.79 -27.78
C TRP A 352 -14.80 15.77 -29.30
N SER A 353 -14.11 14.76 -29.82
CA SER A 353 -14.00 14.50 -31.25
C SER A 353 -15.35 14.14 -31.87
N ALA A 354 -15.43 14.25 -33.19
CA ALA A 354 -16.46 13.57 -33.96
C ALA A 354 -16.45 12.06 -33.68
N GLU A 355 -17.61 11.44 -33.83
CA GLU A 355 -17.79 10.00 -33.66
C GLU A 355 -17.13 9.24 -34.79
N ARG A 356 -16.48 8.12 -34.45
CA ARG A 356 -15.88 7.21 -35.44
C ARG A 356 -16.38 5.80 -35.23
N THR A 357 -16.87 5.15 -36.29
CA THR A 357 -17.16 3.71 -36.30
C THR A 357 -15.85 2.91 -36.37
N LEU A 358 -15.79 1.79 -35.63
CA LEU A 358 -14.66 0.86 -35.67
C LEU A 358 -14.85 -0.27 -36.69
N GLY A 359 -16.02 -0.38 -37.32
CA GLY A 359 -16.32 -1.41 -38.32
C GLY A 359 -16.47 -2.83 -37.76
N VAL A 360 -16.58 -2.95 -36.43
CA VAL A 360 -16.79 -4.22 -35.71
C VAL A 360 -17.93 -4.05 -34.70
N SER A 361 -18.45 -5.18 -34.21
CA SER A 361 -19.54 -5.19 -33.22
C SER A 361 -19.18 -6.04 -32.00
N ALA A 362 -19.57 -5.56 -30.82
CA ALA A 362 -19.56 -6.31 -29.59
C ALA A 362 -20.95 -6.89 -29.28
N GLY A 363 -20.96 -8.04 -28.62
CA GLY A 363 -22.13 -8.67 -28.05
C GLY A 363 -22.14 -8.68 -26.52
N GLY A 364 -21.01 -8.36 -25.91
CA GLY A 364 -20.81 -8.35 -24.47
C GLY A 364 -19.64 -7.43 -24.10
N ALA A 365 -18.97 -7.72 -22.98
CA ALA A 365 -18.11 -6.80 -22.24
C ALA A 365 -17.00 -6.14 -23.08
N LEU A 366 -16.66 -4.89 -22.70
CA LEU A 366 -15.58 -4.09 -23.26
C LEU A 366 -14.54 -3.78 -22.18
N ALA A 367 -13.25 -3.80 -22.54
CA ALA A 367 -12.17 -3.31 -21.70
C ALA A 367 -11.14 -2.55 -22.53
N LEU A 368 -10.57 -1.48 -21.97
CA LEU A 368 -9.69 -0.57 -22.68
C LEU A 368 -8.52 -0.19 -21.76
N ALA A 369 -7.30 -0.31 -22.26
CA ALA A 369 -6.09 0.13 -21.55
C ALA A 369 -5.00 0.46 -22.56
N ALA A 370 -3.97 1.18 -22.12
CA ALA A 370 -2.91 1.63 -23.00
C ALA A 370 -1.52 1.26 -22.48
N THR A 371 -0.65 0.87 -23.41
CA THR A 371 0.80 0.92 -23.19
C THR A 371 1.31 2.28 -23.64
N ALA A 372 2.59 2.57 -23.41
CA ALA A 372 3.24 3.79 -23.91
C ALA A 372 3.16 3.93 -25.45
N GLU A 373 2.98 2.83 -26.19
CA GLU A 373 2.99 2.83 -27.65
C GLU A 373 1.61 2.79 -28.30
N ARG A 374 0.61 2.22 -27.61
CA ARG A 374 -0.70 1.93 -28.21
C ARG A 374 -1.80 1.80 -27.17
N LEU A 375 -2.99 2.16 -27.57
CA LEU A 375 -4.23 1.84 -26.89
C LEU A 375 -4.74 0.49 -27.39
N VAL A 376 -5.23 -0.38 -26.51
CA VAL A 376 -5.77 -1.70 -26.83
C VAL A 376 -7.17 -1.83 -26.28
N LEU A 377 -8.11 -2.13 -27.17
CA LEU A 377 -9.49 -2.50 -26.86
C LEU A 377 -9.60 -4.01 -26.90
N ALA A 378 -10.13 -4.62 -25.84
CA ALA A 378 -10.61 -5.99 -25.83
C ALA A 378 -12.14 -5.99 -25.78
N TYR A 379 -12.80 -6.84 -26.58
CA TYR A 379 -14.26 -6.88 -26.65
C TYR A 379 -14.80 -8.28 -26.96
N GLU A 380 -15.89 -8.64 -26.31
CA GLU A 380 -16.62 -9.89 -26.49
C GLU A 380 -17.69 -9.76 -27.60
N THR A 381 -17.72 -10.71 -28.53
CA THR A 381 -18.76 -10.84 -29.55
C THR A 381 -19.90 -11.75 -29.09
N ARG A 382 -21.04 -11.74 -29.78
CA ARG A 382 -22.27 -12.47 -29.36
C ARG A 382 -22.11 -13.99 -29.26
N ASP A 383 -21.17 -14.55 -30.02
CA ASP A 383 -20.80 -15.96 -30.05
C ASP A 383 -19.75 -16.34 -28.98
N GLY A 384 -19.38 -15.40 -28.09
CA GLY A 384 -18.40 -15.65 -27.02
C GLY A 384 -16.94 -15.60 -27.48
N THR A 385 -16.66 -15.07 -28.68
CA THR A 385 -15.30 -14.80 -29.14
C THR A 385 -14.79 -13.51 -28.51
N LEU A 386 -13.58 -13.54 -27.94
CA LEU A 386 -12.89 -12.35 -27.43
C LEU A 386 -11.91 -11.86 -28.48
N ASN A 387 -12.10 -10.63 -28.93
CA ASN A 387 -11.27 -9.98 -29.93
C ASN A 387 -10.55 -8.77 -29.35
N SER A 388 -9.49 -8.34 -30.02
CA SER A 388 -8.79 -7.10 -29.71
C SER A 388 -8.54 -6.22 -30.93
N LEU A 389 -8.55 -4.91 -30.71
CA LEU A 389 -8.13 -3.89 -31.67
C LEU A 389 -7.10 -2.97 -31.02
N ALA A 390 -6.17 -2.46 -31.81
CA ALA A 390 -5.15 -1.53 -31.33
C ALA A 390 -5.29 -0.18 -32.03
N TYR A 391 -5.12 0.91 -31.28
CA TYR A 391 -5.01 2.26 -31.81
C TYR A 391 -3.59 2.78 -31.58
N ARG A 392 -3.03 3.41 -32.62
CA ARG A 392 -1.76 4.15 -32.52
C ARG A 392 -1.94 5.57 -33.05
N VAL A 393 -1.24 6.51 -32.42
CA VAL A 393 -1.15 7.88 -32.92
C VAL A 393 -0.58 7.85 -34.34
N GLY A 394 -1.20 8.61 -35.25
CA GLY A 394 -0.81 8.71 -36.66
C GLY A 394 -1.42 7.65 -37.58
N THR A 395 -1.66 6.41 -37.12
CA THR A 395 -2.27 5.35 -37.97
C THR A 395 -3.73 5.07 -37.62
N GLY A 396 -4.17 5.42 -36.42
CA GLY A 396 -5.53 5.14 -35.95
C GLY A 396 -5.74 3.69 -35.49
N TRP A 397 -7.02 3.29 -35.44
CA TRP A 397 -7.44 1.93 -35.10
C TRP A 397 -7.06 0.93 -36.20
N SER A 398 -6.61 -0.27 -35.81
CA SER A 398 -6.38 -1.39 -36.70
C SER A 398 -7.67 -1.79 -37.44
N SER A 399 -7.55 -2.22 -38.70
CA SER A 399 -8.71 -2.60 -39.53
C SER A 399 -9.21 -4.02 -39.27
N ASN A 400 -8.34 -4.92 -38.82
CA ASN A 400 -8.66 -6.33 -38.57
C ASN A 400 -8.54 -6.63 -37.08
N PRO A 401 -9.57 -7.23 -36.45
CA PRO A 401 -9.47 -7.68 -35.08
C PRO A 401 -8.54 -8.89 -34.95
N THR A 402 -7.81 -8.94 -33.83
CA THR A 402 -7.03 -10.11 -33.43
C THR A 402 -7.86 -10.93 -32.45
N GLN A 403 -8.16 -12.18 -32.80
CA GLN A 403 -8.82 -13.12 -31.88
C GLN A 403 -7.88 -13.45 -30.72
N VAL A 404 -8.37 -13.27 -29.49
CA VAL A 404 -7.63 -13.46 -28.25
C VAL A 404 -8.00 -14.78 -27.58
N ALA A 405 -9.29 -15.07 -27.50
CA ALA A 405 -9.84 -16.27 -26.87
C ALA A 405 -11.25 -16.58 -27.40
N THR A 406 -11.78 -17.74 -27.04
CA THR A 406 -13.15 -18.19 -27.32
C THR A 406 -13.80 -18.71 -26.03
N GLY A 407 -15.13 -18.77 -25.98
CA GLY A 407 -15.85 -19.22 -24.78
C GLY A 407 -15.81 -18.22 -23.63
N VAL A 408 -15.71 -16.92 -23.96
CA VAL A 408 -15.79 -15.81 -23.00
C VAL A 408 -17.24 -15.47 -22.73
N ARG A 409 -17.54 -15.05 -21.50
CA ARG A 409 -18.90 -14.69 -21.09
C ARG A 409 -18.90 -13.46 -20.21
N GLY A 410 -19.34 -12.30 -20.71
CA GLY A 410 -19.90 -11.16 -19.97
C GLY A 410 -19.06 -10.46 -18.89
N ALA A 411 -17.82 -10.84 -18.60
CA ALA A 411 -16.96 -10.16 -17.63
C ALA A 411 -15.50 -10.12 -18.14
N LEU A 412 -14.95 -8.90 -18.20
CA LEU A 412 -13.69 -8.59 -18.87
C LEU A 412 -13.03 -7.38 -18.19
N ALA A 413 -11.72 -7.44 -17.95
CA ALA A 413 -10.91 -6.31 -17.52
C ALA A 413 -9.55 -6.31 -18.19
N LEU A 414 -8.98 -5.10 -18.34
CA LEU A 414 -7.69 -4.88 -18.97
C LEU A 414 -6.98 -3.76 -18.22
N ALA A 415 -5.71 -3.96 -17.88
CA ALA A 415 -4.91 -2.98 -17.16
C ALA A 415 -3.45 -3.00 -17.63
N ALA A 416 -2.76 -1.86 -17.57
CA ALA A 416 -1.38 -1.73 -18.05
C ALA A 416 -0.36 -1.93 -16.94
N PHE A 417 0.62 -2.81 -17.11
CA PHE A 417 1.67 -2.97 -16.11
C PHE A 417 2.42 -1.64 -15.88
N SER A 418 3.00 -1.45 -14.70
CA SER A 418 3.74 -0.23 -14.34
C SER A 418 4.98 0.03 -15.21
N ASP A 419 5.47 -0.97 -15.94
CA ASP A 419 6.50 -0.81 -16.96
C ASP A 419 6.02 -0.07 -18.23
N GLY A 420 4.71 0.13 -18.39
CA GLY A 420 4.09 0.81 -19.53
C GLY A 420 4.24 0.06 -20.86
N LYS A 421 4.68 -1.20 -20.85
CA LYS A 421 4.97 -2.01 -22.06
C LYS A 421 4.05 -3.20 -22.21
N ARG A 422 3.54 -3.73 -21.10
CA ARG A 422 2.66 -4.90 -21.07
C ARG A 422 1.25 -4.52 -20.64
N LEU A 423 0.26 -5.32 -21.03
CA LEU A 423 -1.10 -5.27 -20.49
C LEU A 423 -1.50 -6.62 -19.90
N MET A 424 -2.20 -6.62 -18.77
CA MET A 424 -2.85 -7.79 -18.20
C MET A 424 -4.32 -7.76 -18.59
N LEU A 425 -4.77 -8.83 -19.23
CA LEU A 425 -6.18 -9.10 -19.53
C LEU A 425 -6.69 -10.20 -18.59
N ALA A 426 -7.87 -10.00 -18.01
CA ALA A 426 -8.60 -11.04 -17.27
C ALA A 426 -10.03 -11.15 -17.80
N TYR A 427 -10.54 -12.37 -17.97
CA TYR A 427 -11.89 -12.62 -18.45
C TYR A 427 -12.51 -13.87 -17.85
N ARG A 428 -13.84 -13.86 -17.75
CA ARG A 428 -14.62 -15.02 -17.33
C ARG A 428 -14.92 -15.93 -18.53
N THR A 429 -14.73 -17.24 -18.34
CA THR A 429 -15.15 -18.27 -19.30
C THR A 429 -16.62 -18.69 -19.11
N GLU A 430 -17.17 -19.45 -20.04
CA GLU A 430 -18.52 -20.05 -19.90
C GLU A 430 -18.71 -20.87 -18.61
N THR A 431 -17.65 -21.49 -18.09
CA THR A 431 -17.68 -22.26 -16.84
C THR A 431 -17.59 -21.40 -15.58
N GLY A 432 -17.41 -20.08 -15.73
CA GLY A 432 -17.20 -19.15 -14.64
C GLY A 432 -15.74 -19.03 -14.18
N ALA A 433 -14.81 -19.82 -14.72
CA ALA A 433 -13.38 -19.68 -14.38
C ALA A 433 -12.84 -18.33 -14.87
N ILE A 434 -11.90 -17.74 -14.13
CA ILE A 434 -11.18 -16.54 -14.58
C ILE A 434 -9.88 -16.96 -15.27
N GLN A 435 -9.75 -16.57 -16.53
CA GLN A 435 -8.55 -16.73 -17.33
C GLN A 435 -7.84 -15.39 -17.49
N SER A 436 -6.54 -15.43 -17.70
CA SER A 436 -5.72 -14.24 -17.93
C SER A 436 -4.73 -14.44 -19.09
N ARG A 437 -4.37 -13.34 -19.74
CA ARG A 437 -3.34 -13.28 -20.78
C ARG A 437 -2.56 -11.98 -20.65
N ILE A 438 -1.28 -12.03 -20.99
CA ILE A 438 -0.45 -10.84 -21.09
C ILE A 438 -0.34 -10.43 -22.56
N HIS A 439 -0.59 -9.16 -22.85
CA HIS A 439 -0.28 -8.59 -24.15
C HIS A 439 1.07 -7.87 -24.07
N GLN A 440 2.02 -8.29 -24.90
CA GLN A 440 3.33 -7.68 -24.99
C GLN A 440 3.88 -7.78 -26.41
N ARG A 441 4.66 -6.79 -26.83
CA ARG A 441 5.27 -6.72 -28.18
C ARG A 441 4.26 -6.82 -29.34
N GLY A 442 2.97 -6.58 -29.08
CA GLY A 442 1.90 -6.64 -30.07
C GLY A 442 1.21 -8.00 -30.20
N GLU A 443 1.53 -8.95 -29.33
CA GLU A 443 0.97 -10.30 -29.34
C GLU A 443 0.38 -10.63 -27.95
N TRP A 444 -0.54 -11.59 -27.93
CA TRP A 444 -1.12 -12.14 -26.71
C TRP A 444 -0.40 -13.44 -26.34
N ASP A 445 0.12 -13.50 -25.12
CA ASP A 445 0.74 -14.70 -24.56
C ASP A 445 -0.29 -15.83 -24.34
N ALA A 446 0.23 -16.98 -23.94
CA ALA A 446 -0.56 -18.15 -23.57
C ALA A 446 -1.57 -17.81 -22.46
N GLU A 447 -2.69 -18.53 -22.48
CA GLU A 447 -3.72 -18.44 -21.44
C GLU A 447 -3.22 -19.01 -20.12
N VAL A 448 -3.48 -18.28 -19.03
CA VAL A 448 -3.17 -18.69 -17.67
C VAL A 448 -4.42 -18.58 -16.81
N GLN A 449 -4.84 -19.69 -16.23
CA GLN A 449 -5.94 -19.71 -15.27
C GLN A 449 -5.53 -19.03 -13.98
N VAL A 450 -6.37 -18.13 -13.47
CA VAL A 450 -6.19 -17.53 -12.15
C VAL A 450 -6.55 -18.60 -11.11
N PRO A 451 -5.59 -19.08 -10.28
CA PRO A 451 -5.84 -20.21 -9.39
C PRO A 451 -6.99 -19.95 -8.41
N GLY A 452 -7.90 -20.92 -8.26
CA GLY A 452 -9.01 -20.83 -7.30
C GLY A 452 -10.03 -19.70 -7.58
N ALA A 453 -9.91 -18.97 -8.69
CA ALA A 453 -10.76 -17.84 -9.00
C ALA A 453 -11.84 -18.20 -10.03
N SER A 454 -13.10 -18.13 -9.59
CA SER A 454 -14.28 -18.22 -10.44
C SER A 454 -15.27 -17.10 -10.09
N THR A 455 -16.01 -16.62 -11.07
CA THR A 455 -16.95 -15.51 -10.93
C THR A 455 -18.23 -15.76 -11.73
N ASP A 456 -19.36 -15.35 -11.17
CA ASP A 456 -20.65 -15.23 -11.86
C ASP A 456 -21.05 -13.75 -12.07
N GLY A 457 -20.19 -12.81 -11.66
CA GLY A 457 -20.46 -11.39 -11.59
C GLY A 457 -19.37 -10.53 -12.23
N PRO A 458 -19.23 -9.28 -11.78
CA PRO A 458 -18.24 -8.35 -12.31
C PRO A 458 -16.82 -8.72 -11.88
N LEU A 459 -15.84 -8.27 -12.68
CA LEU A 459 -14.43 -8.26 -12.33
C LEU A 459 -13.77 -6.97 -12.81
N THR A 460 -12.68 -6.55 -12.18
CA THR A 460 -11.86 -5.40 -12.57
C THR A 460 -10.39 -5.61 -12.19
N LEU A 461 -9.49 -4.89 -12.85
CA LEU A 461 -8.04 -4.97 -12.63
C LEU A 461 -7.47 -3.60 -12.24
N GLY A 462 -6.84 -3.52 -11.08
CA GLY A 462 -6.10 -2.34 -10.60
C GLY A 462 -4.61 -2.62 -10.46
N ILE A 463 -3.81 -1.56 -10.41
CA ILE A 463 -2.35 -1.63 -10.27
C ILE A 463 -1.90 -0.66 -9.19
N LEU A 464 -1.08 -1.13 -8.24
CA LEU A 464 -0.35 -0.29 -7.31
C LEU A 464 1.13 -0.68 -7.36
N GLY A 465 1.93 0.19 -7.98
CA GLY A 465 3.36 -0.10 -8.20
C GLY A 465 3.58 -1.34 -9.06
N PRO A 466 4.43 -2.29 -8.63
CA PRO A 466 4.70 -3.52 -9.38
C PRO A 466 3.69 -4.65 -9.11
N SER A 467 2.55 -4.34 -8.46
CA SER A 467 1.52 -5.32 -8.13
C SER A 467 0.22 -5.03 -8.86
N LEU A 468 -0.35 -6.09 -9.43
CA LEU A 468 -1.69 -6.12 -10.02
C LEU A 468 -2.67 -6.72 -9.01
N TYR A 469 -3.90 -6.21 -9.01
CA TYR A 469 -4.99 -6.65 -8.15
C TYR A 469 -6.21 -6.95 -9.01
N LEU A 470 -6.62 -8.21 -9.05
CA LEU A 470 -7.85 -8.66 -9.68
C LEU A 470 -8.96 -8.68 -8.64
N LEU A 471 -9.91 -7.76 -8.74
CA LEU A 471 -11.09 -7.71 -7.88
C LEU A 471 -12.28 -8.31 -8.60
N TYR A 472 -13.05 -9.18 -7.95
CA TYR A 472 -14.18 -9.86 -8.57
C TYR A 472 -15.22 -10.29 -7.55
N LYS A 473 -16.43 -10.59 -8.02
CA LYS A 473 -17.46 -11.30 -7.25
C LYS A 473 -17.25 -12.81 -7.42
N PRO A 474 -16.91 -13.58 -6.39
CA PRO A 474 -16.85 -15.03 -6.51
C PRO A 474 -18.20 -15.68 -6.82
N THR A 475 -18.21 -16.81 -7.52
CA THR A 475 -19.44 -17.57 -7.79
C THR A 475 -20.12 -18.07 -6.51
N ASP A 476 -19.35 -18.34 -5.47
CA ASP A 476 -19.78 -18.90 -4.19
C ASP A 476 -20.09 -17.85 -3.12
N ALA A 477 -19.96 -16.55 -3.43
CA ALA A 477 -20.13 -15.47 -2.46
C ALA A 477 -20.83 -14.24 -3.06
N ASN A 478 -21.47 -13.44 -2.19
CA ASN A 478 -22.08 -12.15 -2.57
C ASN A 478 -21.18 -10.95 -2.25
N THR A 479 -19.91 -11.22 -1.95
CA THR A 479 -18.92 -10.23 -1.51
C THR A 479 -17.75 -10.18 -2.47
N LEU A 480 -17.03 -9.08 -2.49
CA LEU A 480 -15.86 -8.89 -3.34
C LEU A 480 -14.66 -9.66 -2.78
N SER A 481 -13.87 -10.23 -3.68
CA SER A 481 -12.57 -10.82 -3.40
C SER A 481 -11.50 -10.22 -4.31
N VAL A 482 -10.25 -10.28 -3.84
CA VAL A 482 -9.07 -9.81 -4.54
C VAL A 482 -8.00 -10.91 -4.59
N VAL A 483 -7.34 -11.02 -5.73
CA VAL A 483 -6.13 -11.84 -5.93
C VAL A 483 -5.03 -10.95 -6.48
N SER A 484 -3.80 -11.09 -5.98
CA SER A 484 -2.66 -10.31 -6.42
C SER A 484 -1.77 -11.04 -7.43
N TYR A 485 -1.01 -10.26 -8.20
CA TYR A 485 0.06 -10.70 -9.09
C TYR A 485 1.23 -9.72 -8.99
N ASN A 486 2.40 -10.19 -8.55
CA ASN A 486 3.59 -9.36 -8.37
C ASN A 486 4.57 -9.50 -9.53
N THR A 487 5.15 -8.39 -10.01
CA THR A 487 6.13 -8.37 -11.11
C THR A 487 7.53 -7.91 -10.68
N ALA A 488 7.71 -7.46 -9.44
CA ALA A 488 8.99 -6.94 -8.98
C ALA A 488 9.80 -8.01 -8.25
N PRO A 489 11.07 -8.25 -8.64
CA PRO A 489 11.97 -9.11 -7.88
C PRO A 489 12.20 -8.64 -6.44
N PHE A 490 12.11 -7.33 -6.16
CA PHE A 490 12.26 -6.78 -4.81
C PHE A 490 11.03 -6.98 -3.91
N ASN A 491 9.93 -7.50 -4.46
CA ASN A 491 8.76 -8.01 -3.74
C ASN A 491 8.70 -9.54 -3.75
N ALA A 492 9.78 -10.18 -4.25
CA ALA A 492 9.91 -11.62 -4.29
C ALA A 492 10.95 -12.07 -3.26
N VAL A 493 10.48 -12.81 -2.27
CA VAL A 493 11.27 -13.35 -1.18
C VAL A 493 11.36 -14.86 -1.33
N ARG A 494 12.55 -15.40 -1.03
CA ARG A 494 12.74 -16.84 -0.88
C ARG A 494 13.28 -17.19 0.49
N THR A 495 12.46 -17.88 1.28
CA THR A 495 12.86 -18.36 2.61
C THR A 495 13.41 -19.79 2.53
N PRO A 496 14.59 -20.05 3.11
CA PRO A 496 15.03 -21.42 3.36
C PRO A 496 14.08 -22.08 4.39
N PRO A 497 13.86 -23.40 4.31
CA PRO A 497 13.10 -24.11 5.34
C PRO A 497 13.79 -23.95 6.69
N VAL A 498 13.09 -23.45 7.71
CA VAL A 498 13.66 -23.26 9.05
C VAL A 498 13.13 -24.33 10.00
N GLU A 499 14.04 -25.05 10.67
CA GLU A 499 13.69 -26.07 11.68
C GLU A 499 12.96 -25.49 12.90
N GLN A 500 13.17 -24.19 13.20
CA GLN A 500 12.62 -23.50 14.36
C GLN A 500 11.13 -23.13 14.19
N TYR A 501 10.63 -23.04 12.95
CA TYR A 501 9.22 -22.78 12.61
C TYR A 501 8.75 -23.76 11.52
N PRO A 502 8.67 -25.07 11.84
CA PRO A 502 8.33 -26.08 10.86
C PRO A 502 6.90 -25.88 10.35
N GLY A 503 6.74 -25.52 9.07
CA GLY A 503 5.44 -25.35 8.40
C GLY A 503 5.22 -23.98 7.76
N VAL A 504 6.01 -22.97 8.12
CA VAL A 504 5.88 -21.62 7.55
C VAL A 504 6.62 -21.53 6.21
N ASP A 505 5.89 -21.41 5.11
CA ASP A 505 6.45 -21.10 3.79
C ASP A 505 6.10 -19.65 3.41
N GLU A 506 7.06 -18.76 3.61
CA GLU A 506 6.97 -17.34 3.25
C GLU A 506 7.45 -17.05 1.82
N ASN A 507 7.70 -18.08 1.00
CA ASN A 507 8.06 -17.84 -0.38
C ASN A 507 6.94 -17.07 -1.08
N THR A 508 7.33 -16.07 -1.84
CA THR A 508 6.40 -15.26 -2.62
C THR A 508 6.62 -15.48 -4.10
N THR A 509 5.63 -15.11 -4.90
CA THR A 509 5.66 -15.27 -6.33
C THR A 509 6.28 -14.09 -7.07
N LEU A 510 6.82 -14.41 -8.24
CA LEU A 510 7.20 -13.45 -9.27
C LEU A 510 6.54 -13.88 -10.58
N ASP A 511 5.86 -12.95 -11.25
CA ASP A 511 5.17 -13.15 -12.52
C ASP A 511 4.15 -14.31 -12.52
N THR A 512 3.50 -14.57 -11.38
CA THR A 512 2.36 -15.49 -11.28
C THR A 512 1.33 -15.01 -10.27
N TRP A 513 0.06 -15.34 -10.54
CA TRP A 513 -1.06 -15.08 -9.65
C TRP A 513 -0.89 -15.78 -8.31
N SER A 514 -1.37 -15.13 -7.25
CA SER A 514 -1.50 -15.78 -5.95
C SER A 514 -2.40 -17.01 -6.05
N PRO A 515 -2.07 -18.11 -5.36
CA PRO A 515 -3.00 -19.20 -5.13
C PRO A 515 -4.08 -18.86 -4.07
N SER A 516 -3.96 -17.70 -3.42
CA SER A 516 -4.84 -17.24 -2.35
C SER A 516 -5.67 -16.05 -2.82
N ARG A 517 -6.97 -16.07 -2.51
CA ARG A 517 -7.86 -14.92 -2.65
C ARG A 517 -8.20 -14.39 -1.27
N PHE A 518 -8.30 -13.07 -1.15
CA PHE A 518 -8.67 -12.39 0.09
C PHE A 518 -9.95 -11.58 -0.11
N PRO A 519 -10.78 -11.40 0.92
CA PRO A 519 -11.92 -10.50 0.83
C PRO A 519 -11.47 -9.05 0.65
N VAL A 520 -12.24 -8.27 -0.12
CA VAL A 520 -12.08 -6.80 -0.17
C VAL A 520 -12.90 -6.22 0.98
N ALA A 521 -12.23 -5.75 2.02
CA ALA A 521 -12.91 -5.35 3.26
C ALA A 521 -12.24 -4.19 3.98
N ALA A 522 -13.07 -3.46 4.74
CA ALA A 522 -12.58 -2.49 5.70
C ALA A 522 -11.91 -3.21 6.87
N PHE A 523 -10.71 -2.78 7.27
CA PHE A 523 -10.22 -3.03 8.63
C PHE A 523 -10.53 -1.79 9.47
N SER A 524 -11.42 -1.93 10.46
CA SER A 524 -11.81 -0.87 11.39
C SER A 524 -11.64 -1.32 12.83
N HIS A 525 -11.44 -0.37 13.75
CA HIS A 525 -11.42 -0.63 15.19
C HIS A 525 -12.65 -1.41 15.66
N HIS A 526 -12.43 -2.40 16.54
CA HIS A 526 -13.49 -3.14 17.22
C HIS A 526 -14.29 -2.18 18.14
N PRO A 527 -15.63 -2.11 18.09
CA PRO A 527 -16.43 -1.58 19.20
C PRO A 527 -16.42 -2.61 20.35
N SER A 528 -16.22 -2.22 21.62
CA SER A 528 -16.13 -3.13 22.78
C SER A 528 -17.08 -4.34 22.72
N ALA A 529 -16.54 -5.55 22.91
CA ALA A 529 -17.24 -6.83 22.80
C ALA A 529 -18.48 -6.91 23.70
N SER A 530 -19.56 -7.51 23.18
CA SER A 530 -20.79 -7.77 23.91
C SER A 530 -21.14 -9.26 23.93
N GLY A 531 -20.21 -10.12 24.34
CA GLY A 531 -20.50 -11.51 24.75
C GLY A 531 -19.61 -12.59 24.14
N ASP A 532 -19.58 -13.75 24.81
CA ASP A 532 -18.62 -14.87 24.64
C ASP A 532 -18.80 -15.73 23.37
N ASP A 533 -19.42 -15.21 22.31
CA ASP A 533 -19.63 -15.90 21.01
C ASP A 533 -19.16 -15.05 19.80
N GLU A 534 -18.33 -14.01 20.02
CA GLU A 534 -18.01 -13.05 18.94
C GLU A 534 -16.84 -13.50 18.02
N PRO A 535 -17.02 -13.50 16.68
CA PRO A 535 -16.00 -13.87 15.70
C PRO A 535 -14.90 -12.80 15.54
N GLU A 536 -13.80 -13.22 14.88
CA GLU A 536 -12.64 -12.43 14.42
C GLU A 536 -12.97 -10.98 13.97
N PRO A 537 -11.99 -10.04 14.03
CA PRO A 537 -12.20 -8.61 13.72
C PRO A 537 -13.01 -8.47 12.44
N TRP A 538 -13.96 -7.54 12.46
CA TRP A 538 -14.91 -7.32 11.37
C TRP A 538 -14.23 -7.16 10.01
N ASN A 539 -13.97 -8.27 9.34
CA ASN A 539 -13.93 -8.37 7.91
C ASN A 539 -15.40 -8.20 7.54
N ARG A 540 -15.81 -6.98 7.17
CA ARG A 540 -17.07 -6.77 6.44
C ARG A 540 -16.71 -6.71 4.96
N PRO A 541 -16.54 -7.87 4.28
CA PRO A 541 -16.32 -7.85 2.85
C PRO A 541 -17.39 -7.00 2.17
N TYR A 542 -16.96 -6.12 1.28
CA TYR A 542 -17.87 -5.28 0.53
C TYR A 542 -18.73 -6.14 -0.38
N LYS A 543 -20.02 -5.83 -0.43
CA LYS A 543 -20.96 -6.56 -1.28
C LYS A 543 -20.68 -6.27 -2.75
N ALA A 544 -20.78 -7.29 -3.58
CA ALA A 544 -20.75 -7.11 -5.03
C ALA A 544 -22.17 -6.90 -5.54
N SER A 545 -22.50 -5.70 -6.00
CA SER A 545 -23.88 -5.34 -6.42
C SER A 545 -24.01 -4.73 -7.82
N GLY A 546 -22.93 -4.64 -8.60
CA GLY A 546 -22.98 -4.10 -9.95
C GLY A 546 -21.59 -3.95 -10.58
N PRO A 547 -21.44 -3.16 -11.66
CA PRO A 547 -20.15 -2.99 -12.31
C PRO A 547 -19.08 -2.43 -11.35
N LEU A 548 -17.83 -2.75 -11.62
CA LEU A 548 -16.67 -2.33 -10.82
C LEU A 548 -15.77 -1.44 -11.68
N ALA A 549 -15.26 -0.36 -11.10
CA ALA A 549 -14.20 0.44 -11.71
C ALA A 549 -13.11 0.72 -10.70
N ILE A 550 -11.85 0.66 -11.16
CA ILE A 550 -10.68 0.87 -10.31
C ILE A 550 -9.65 1.72 -11.04
N GLY A 551 -8.89 2.50 -10.27
CA GLY A 551 -7.88 3.42 -10.80
C GLY A 551 -6.95 3.88 -9.69
N GLU A 552 -5.68 4.10 -10.03
CA GLU A 552 -4.66 4.57 -9.10
C GLU A 552 -4.41 6.06 -9.27
N LEU A 553 -4.26 6.77 -8.15
CA LEU A 553 -3.74 8.13 -8.14
C LEU A 553 -2.91 8.38 -6.87
N ALA A 554 -1.65 8.76 -7.07
CA ALA A 554 -0.74 9.18 -5.99
C ALA A 554 -0.50 8.10 -4.90
N GLY A 555 -0.32 6.85 -5.32
CA GLY A 555 -0.10 5.71 -4.43
C GLY A 555 -1.36 5.16 -3.79
N VAL A 556 -2.55 5.57 -4.28
CA VAL A 556 -3.85 5.16 -3.75
C VAL A 556 -4.69 4.54 -4.85
N LEU A 557 -5.07 3.28 -4.70
CA LEU A 557 -6.07 2.61 -5.53
C LEU A 557 -7.45 3.00 -5.04
N HIS A 558 -8.28 3.55 -5.93
CA HIS A 558 -9.68 3.85 -5.69
C HIS A 558 -10.54 2.78 -6.37
N LEU A 559 -11.34 2.05 -5.61
CA LEU A 559 -12.41 1.20 -6.12
C LEU A 559 -13.72 2.00 -6.06
N VAL A 560 -14.53 1.86 -7.11
CA VAL A 560 -15.87 2.45 -7.20
C VAL A 560 -16.85 1.39 -7.65
N HIS A 561 -17.96 1.26 -6.94
CA HIS A 561 -19.04 0.36 -7.30
C HIS A 561 -20.37 0.77 -6.66
N PRO A 562 -21.52 0.34 -7.21
CA PRO A 562 -22.80 0.50 -6.53
C PRO A 562 -22.89 -0.47 -5.35
N VAL A 563 -23.51 -0.02 -4.26
CA VAL A 563 -23.84 -0.83 -3.07
C VAL A 563 -25.36 -0.93 -2.94
N SER A 564 -25.90 -2.13 -2.71
CA SER A 564 -27.35 -2.47 -2.60
C SER A 564 -28.31 -1.36 -2.13
N ALA A 565 -29.55 -1.31 -2.66
CA ALA A 565 -30.68 -0.41 -2.30
C ALA A 565 -30.43 1.11 -2.30
N GLN A 566 -29.18 1.54 -2.27
CA GLN A 566 -28.72 2.90 -2.37
C GLN A 566 -28.27 3.08 -3.82
N PHE A 567 -28.97 3.91 -4.59
CA PHE A 567 -28.64 4.09 -6.00
C PHE A 567 -27.27 4.76 -6.21
N ALA A 568 -26.65 5.33 -5.17
CA ALA A 568 -25.38 6.04 -5.27
C ALA A 568 -24.18 5.11 -5.49
N LEU A 569 -23.18 5.58 -6.25
CA LEU A 569 -21.88 4.92 -6.29
C LEU A 569 -21.13 5.19 -4.99
N MET A 570 -20.46 4.16 -4.50
CA MET A 570 -19.57 4.22 -3.34
C MET A 570 -18.13 4.14 -3.81
N THR A 571 -17.22 4.72 -3.03
CA THR A 571 -15.78 4.59 -3.22
C THR A 571 -15.09 4.16 -1.94
N GLU A 572 -14.07 3.31 -2.09
CA GLU A 572 -13.15 2.88 -1.05
C GLU A 572 -11.74 2.79 -1.62
N THR A 573 -10.73 2.84 -0.74
CA THR A 573 -9.34 2.94 -1.17
C THR A 573 -8.43 1.88 -0.57
N PHE A 574 -7.38 1.53 -1.30
CA PHE A 574 -6.27 0.70 -0.87
C PHE A 574 -4.95 1.40 -1.20
N SER A 575 -4.04 1.52 -0.23
CA SER A 575 -2.85 2.38 -0.38
C SER A 575 -1.53 1.78 0.09
N LEU A 576 -1.49 0.46 0.31
CA LEU A 576 -0.26 -0.23 0.72
C LEU A 576 0.50 -0.78 -0.49
N SER A 577 1.63 -0.16 -0.81
CA SER A 577 2.62 -0.74 -1.72
C SER A 577 3.48 -1.79 -1.01
N GLY A 578 4.14 -2.66 -1.79
CA GLY A 578 5.02 -3.71 -1.25
C GLY A 578 4.28 -4.91 -0.68
N ILE A 579 2.99 -5.05 -0.98
CA ILE A 579 2.22 -6.24 -0.61
C ILE A 579 2.70 -7.43 -1.44
N MET A 580 3.21 -8.43 -0.73
CA MET A 580 3.74 -9.67 -1.21
C MET A 580 2.62 -10.61 -1.70
N THR A 581 2.96 -11.42 -2.71
CA THR A 581 2.06 -12.42 -3.27
C THR A 581 2.52 -13.81 -2.83
N PRO A 582 1.78 -14.54 -1.98
CA PRO A 582 2.24 -15.81 -1.44
C PRO A 582 2.36 -16.88 -2.55
N ALA A 583 3.35 -17.77 -2.45
CA ALA A 583 3.59 -18.87 -3.41
C ALA A 583 2.77 -20.13 -3.12
N LYS A 584 2.24 -20.25 -1.90
CA LYS A 584 1.33 -21.32 -1.48
C LYS A 584 0.01 -20.75 -0.98
N PRO A 585 -1.08 -21.55 -1.01
CA PRO A 585 -2.32 -21.17 -0.33
C PRO A 585 -2.03 -20.74 1.11
N VAL A 586 -2.57 -19.58 1.48
CA VAL A 586 -2.54 -19.07 2.84
C VAL A 586 -3.80 -19.58 3.53
N GLU A 587 -3.62 -20.32 4.61
CA GLU A 587 -4.70 -20.76 5.48
C GLU A 587 -4.53 -20.09 6.84
N TYR A 588 -5.64 -19.65 7.43
CA TYR A 588 -5.72 -19.15 8.79
C TYR A 588 -6.69 -20.07 9.53
N ASN A 589 -6.21 -21.21 10.05
CA ASN A 589 -7.06 -22.14 10.79
C ASN A 589 -7.10 -21.79 12.28
N THR A 590 -8.27 -21.40 12.77
CA THR A 590 -8.52 -21.10 14.19
C THR A 590 -8.37 -22.32 15.12
N LYS A 591 -8.32 -23.54 14.58
CA LYS A 591 -8.22 -24.79 15.36
C LYS A 591 -6.84 -25.45 15.28
N ASP A 592 -6.03 -25.08 14.29
CA ASP A 592 -4.68 -25.62 14.11
C ASP A 592 -3.68 -24.48 13.92
N TYR A 593 -3.12 -24.05 15.04
CA TYR A 593 -2.21 -22.92 15.12
C TYR A 593 -0.87 -23.13 14.38
N ALA A 594 -0.55 -24.36 13.94
CA ALA A 594 0.61 -24.63 13.09
C ALA A 594 0.36 -24.33 11.59
N SER A 595 -0.89 -23.98 11.24
CA SER A 595 -1.28 -23.66 9.86
C SER A 595 -1.30 -22.16 9.54
N PHE A 596 -1.13 -21.28 10.54
CA PHE A 596 -0.92 -19.86 10.25
C PHE A 596 0.34 -19.75 9.39
N ASN A 597 0.15 -19.42 8.12
CA ASN A 597 1.20 -18.69 7.44
C ASN A 597 1.27 -17.36 8.19
N ASP A 598 2.40 -17.13 8.82
CA ASP A 598 2.94 -15.86 9.32
C ASP A 598 2.47 -14.66 8.48
N GLY A 599 2.22 -14.84 7.18
CA GLY A 599 1.21 -14.06 6.45
C GLY A 599 1.62 -12.62 6.18
N PHE A 600 2.88 -12.33 6.45
CA PHE A 600 3.39 -10.98 6.56
C PHE A 600 3.48 -10.29 5.22
N GLY A 601 3.12 -9.01 5.19
CA GLY A 601 3.08 -8.21 3.98
C GLY A 601 2.13 -8.74 2.91
N THR A 602 1.19 -9.65 3.20
CA THR A 602 0.23 -10.15 2.20
C THR A 602 -1.09 -9.38 2.22
N LEU A 603 -1.93 -9.60 1.20
CA LEU A 603 -3.27 -9.02 1.11
C LEU A 603 -4.18 -9.36 2.31
N ALA A 604 -3.89 -10.43 3.06
CA ALA A 604 -4.60 -10.76 4.29
C ALA A 604 -4.53 -9.67 5.35
N GLN A 605 -3.43 -8.91 5.36
CA GLN A 605 -3.10 -7.90 6.38
C GLN A 605 -3.53 -6.50 5.95
N ALA A 606 -3.89 -6.34 4.69
CA ALA A 606 -4.05 -5.05 4.06
C ALA A 606 -5.53 -4.68 3.92
N GLY A 607 -5.95 -3.69 4.70
CA GLY A 607 -7.33 -3.22 4.74
C GLY A 607 -7.65 -2.19 3.68
N TRP A 608 -8.91 -2.15 3.30
CA TRP A 608 -9.47 -1.05 2.53
C TRP A 608 -10.01 0.03 3.46
N SER A 609 -10.09 1.27 2.99
CA SER A 609 -10.79 2.34 3.72
C SER A 609 -12.29 2.02 3.80
N PRO A 610 -13.04 2.59 4.75
CA PRO A 610 -14.50 2.57 4.74
C PRO A 610 -15.08 3.12 3.42
N GLN A 611 -16.26 2.63 3.03
CA GLN A 611 -16.96 3.10 1.84
C GLN A 611 -17.55 4.49 2.07
N THR A 612 -17.36 5.39 1.11
CA THR A 612 -17.93 6.74 1.12
C THR A 612 -18.73 7.00 -0.16
N PRO A 613 -19.87 7.71 -0.10
CA PRO A 613 -20.67 7.97 -1.28
C PRO A 613 -20.01 9.00 -2.20
N ILE A 614 -20.16 8.85 -3.52
CA ILE A 614 -19.80 9.86 -4.51
C ILE A 614 -21.05 10.70 -4.84
N PRO A 615 -21.16 11.97 -4.40
CA PRO A 615 -22.37 12.75 -4.58
C PRO A 615 -22.80 12.94 -6.04
N GLY A 616 -24.11 12.83 -6.29
CA GLY A 616 -24.71 13.03 -7.61
C GLY A 616 -24.42 11.92 -8.63
N THR A 617 -23.81 10.82 -8.20
CA THR A 617 -23.64 9.63 -9.04
C THR A 617 -24.66 8.57 -8.69
N HIS A 618 -25.05 7.77 -9.68
CA HIS A 618 -25.85 6.57 -9.45
C HIS A 618 -25.65 5.55 -10.57
N CYS A 619 -25.83 4.27 -10.25
CA CYS A 619 -25.73 3.18 -11.22
C CYS A 619 -26.64 2.01 -10.79
N ALA A 620 -27.71 1.80 -11.54
CA ALA A 620 -28.62 0.68 -11.37
C ALA A 620 -27.98 -0.64 -11.84
N PRO A 621 -28.49 -1.81 -11.41
CA PRO A 621 -28.07 -3.10 -11.96
C PRO A 621 -28.17 -3.10 -13.50
N GLY A 622 -27.05 -3.38 -14.18
CA GLY A 622 -26.96 -3.35 -15.65
C GLY A 622 -26.47 -2.02 -16.25
N GLY A 623 -26.28 -0.97 -15.45
CA GLY A 623 -25.50 0.20 -15.84
C GLY A 623 -24.01 -0.15 -16.06
N GLY A 624 -23.26 0.80 -16.59
CA GLY A 624 -21.84 0.66 -16.90
C GLY A 624 -20.96 1.56 -16.03
N LEU A 625 -19.73 1.12 -15.78
CA LEU A 625 -18.74 1.85 -15.00
C LEU A 625 -17.34 1.63 -15.59
N ALA A 626 -16.56 2.70 -15.72
CA ALA A 626 -15.14 2.62 -16.08
C ALA A 626 -14.38 3.77 -15.42
N MET A 627 -13.10 3.56 -15.15
CA MET A 627 -12.25 4.58 -14.55
C MET A 627 -10.86 4.55 -15.18
N THR A 628 -10.26 5.72 -15.32
CA THR A 628 -8.88 5.86 -15.79
C THR A 628 -8.23 7.08 -15.17
N ARG A 629 -6.90 7.12 -15.16
CA ARG A 629 -6.13 8.27 -14.71
C ARG A 629 -5.80 9.15 -15.92
N LEU A 630 -6.07 10.45 -15.81
CA LEU A 630 -5.69 11.46 -16.79
C LEU A 630 -4.86 12.53 -16.08
N GLY A 631 -3.53 12.44 -16.20
CA GLY A 631 -2.61 13.34 -15.51
C GLY A 631 -2.64 13.18 -13.99
N ASP A 632 -3.08 14.22 -13.29
CA ASP A 632 -3.27 14.29 -11.84
C ASP A 632 -4.72 14.10 -11.39
N GLU A 633 -5.59 13.67 -12.30
CA GLU A 633 -7.01 13.41 -12.06
C GLU A 633 -7.35 11.93 -12.33
N LEU A 634 -8.33 11.40 -11.59
CA LEU A 634 -9.10 10.22 -11.95
C LEU A 634 -10.37 10.65 -12.68
N ILE A 635 -10.65 10.02 -13.81
CA ILE A 635 -11.88 10.19 -14.56
C ILE A 635 -12.74 8.95 -14.35
N LEU A 636 -13.85 9.11 -13.65
CA LEU A 636 -14.86 8.07 -13.46
C LEU A 636 -15.99 8.30 -14.48
N ALA A 637 -16.22 7.33 -15.35
CA ALA A 637 -17.37 7.30 -16.25
C ALA A 637 -18.42 6.33 -15.72
N PHE A 638 -19.68 6.77 -15.68
CA PHE A 638 -20.79 5.97 -15.18
C PHE A 638 -22.05 6.14 -16.04
N GLN A 639 -22.85 5.09 -16.13
CA GLN A 639 -24.18 5.11 -16.72
C GLN A 639 -25.23 4.79 -15.64
N PRO A 640 -26.20 5.68 -15.42
CA PRO A 640 -27.32 5.47 -14.50
C PRO A 640 -28.05 4.14 -14.63
N GLU A 641 -28.27 3.71 -15.87
CA GLU A 641 -29.00 2.50 -16.23
C GLU A 641 -28.55 2.00 -17.60
N ALA A 642 -28.86 0.75 -17.93
CA ALA A 642 -28.50 0.14 -19.20
C ALA A 642 -29.07 0.94 -20.39
N GLY A 643 -28.22 1.32 -21.34
CA GLY A 643 -28.65 2.07 -22.53
C GLY A 643 -28.78 3.58 -22.34
N ALA A 644 -28.53 4.11 -21.14
CA ALA A 644 -28.51 5.55 -20.87
C ALA A 644 -27.23 6.22 -21.37
N GLY A 645 -27.19 7.55 -21.26
CA GLY A 645 -26.01 8.37 -21.58
C GLY A 645 -24.87 8.14 -20.59
N ILE A 646 -23.65 8.44 -21.03
CA ILE A 646 -22.43 8.28 -20.23
C ILE A 646 -22.13 9.61 -19.53
N HIS A 647 -22.00 9.56 -18.21
CA HIS A 647 -21.68 10.71 -17.36
C HIS A 647 -20.27 10.60 -16.81
N LEU A 648 -19.67 11.73 -16.46
CA LEU A 648 -18.32 11.79 -15.89
C LEU A 648 -18.31 12.40 -14.48
N ARG A 649 -17.37 11.95 -13.66
CA ARG A 649 -16.87 12.59 -12.44
C ARG A 649 -15.36 12.71 -12.53
N LYS A 650 -14.80 13.74 -11.89
CA LYS A 650 -13.36 13.94 -11.75
C LYS A 650 -12.97 13.81 -10.30
N GLY A 651 -11.99 12.98 -9.98
CA GLY A 651 -11.40 12.88 -8.65
C GLY A 651 -9.99 13.42 -8.68
N ARG A 652 -9.61 14.30 -7.75
CA ARG A 652 -8.23 14.77 -7.64
C ARG A 652 -7.89 15.18 -6.22
N TYR A 653 -6.59 15.32 -5.95
CA TYR A 653 -6.11 15.88 -4.71
C TYR A 653 -6.07 17.40 -4.79
N HIS A 654 -6.62 18.06 -3.79
CA HIS A 654 -6.68 19.50 -3.68
C HIS A 654 -5.93 20.00 -2.46
N LEU A 655 -5.38 21.19 -2.58
CA LEU A 655 -4.79 21.91 -1.46
C LEU A 655 -5.90 22.66 -0.72
N LEU A 656 -6.21 22.22 0.49
CA LEU A 656 -6.94 23.05 1.44
C LEU A 656 -5.98 24.09 2.02
N PRO A 657 -6.44 25.33 2.28
CA PRO A 657 -5.64 26.28 3.05
C PRO A 657 -5.31 25.65 4.40
N VAL A 658 -4.01 25.49 4.68
CA VAL A 658 -3.49 25.03 5.99
C VAL A 658 -3.51 26.18 6.98
#